data_AF-A0A143B6Q2-F1
#
_entry.id   AF-A0A143B6Q2-F1
#
_cell.length_a   1.000
_cell.length_b   1.000
_cell.length_c   1.000
_cell.angle_alpha   90.00
_cell.angle_beta   90.00
_cell.angle_gamma   90.00
#
_symmetry.space_group_name_H-M   'P 1'
#
loop_
_entity.id
_entity.type
_entity.pdbx_description
1 polymer ?
#
loop_
_entity_poly.entity_id
_entity_poly.type
_entity_poly.pdbx_seq_one_letter_code
_entity_poly.pdbx_strand_id
1 'polypeptide(L)'
;MNFKHHLLLLILLLLPTPGLALTIGTAPVPGSSLPKGAQLEQFADYLSRQLGEKTTIREFADQATLDAWMNRFGEVDLGFVEPALVKSRPWAYPVVVEALPAGQAGSWPLVARQDLDPARAERLRQILTGMTVEKSGRELLAKLGIAAFVTHGRAPAAPAAVAAVEPAAPETLPAAPQGALEGGEDVTSSDPIAAILNAESSDQEMAAAAAADVAPGDAEPFPAVAPSAQQVTLRQAERLALEQNLSLKAQGYDLLAGVAAERKGYGIYDPLFSLTLARGKNQQRLNQLSTVSQSNTDYRIYDAGVSQQIVTGGKLGLDFTNQRTSYDFAPGVLYNPNYASELKLSLTQPLLKNFGRTVTEQAILFAVKDRQRSLEDLRNQAFTVLAGVRDAYYEVLRSRDELTYRQTSLELAQRVLKENRARVNAGVMAPIDILEAEVGVKQRERDLLDAQRQQQDALDNLALLLNSQEPVRAGDELLEVPELATDLETGFQAALAGRPDIQKRLRDMERLQIEQEVAGNQRLPGLDLSAAYSHKGLGQSYSDDWEDVSSDRFPNWQVGVTLSYPLGNRAADNEVLRNRVRLKSLQARLAQLHEEVRNEIRTAIRSLDVNRKKIEVSARGRELAEEKLRTLLKRKEVGLATTRDVLQGEDDLALARTSEITARADYNKAVTQYLRVTGELLEHEGVYFTGNLDPKSDARLMQMQN
;
A
#
# COMPACT_ATOMS: atom_id res chain seq x y z
N MET A 1 54.33 -15.30 -22.80
CA MET A 1 53.50 -14.23 -22.18
C MET A 1 52.05 -14.33 -22.68
N ASN A 2 51.19 -13.42 -22.22
CA ASN A 2 49.81 -13.12 -22.67
C ASN A 2 48.63 -13.86 -21.99
N PHE A 3 48.74 -15.10 -21.49
CA PHE A 3 47.57 -15.72 -20.82
C PHE A 3 47.14 -14.98 -19.54
N LYS A 4 48.10 -14.46 -18.76
CA LYS A 4 47.82 -13.59 -17.60
C LYS A 4 47.08 -12.30 -17.99
N HIS A 5 47.40 -11.70 -19.14
CA HIS A 5 46.70 -10.50 -19.61
C HIS A 5 45.26 -10.83 -20.03
N HIS A 6 45.03 -11.93 -20.73
CA HIS A 6 43.67 -12.33 -21.13
C HIS A 6 42.80 -12.72 -19.93
N LEU A 7 43.33 -13.44 -18.93
CA LEU A 7 42.57 -13.76 -17.71
C LEU A 7 42.22 -12.50 -16.91
N LEU A 8 43.17 -11.57 -16.75
CA LEU A 8 42.94 -10.31 -16.03
C LEU A 8 41.98 -9.39 -16.80
N LEU A 9 42.04 -9.36 -18.15
CA LEU A 9 41.04 -8.67 -18.99
C LEU A 9 39.66 -9.30 -18.88
N LEU A 10 39.55 -10.64 -18.85
CA LEU A 10 38.26 -11.32 -18.67
C LEU A 10 37.65 -11.00 -17.30
N ILE A 11 38.48 -10.93 -16.25
CA ILE A 11 38.03 -10.53 -14.91
C ILE A 11 37.66 -9.03 -14.86
N LEU A 12 38.41 -8.13 -15.52
CA LEU A 12 38.02 -6.72 -15.67
C LEU A 12 36.74 -6.53 -16.50
N LEU A 13 36.45 -7.42 -17.45
CA LEU A 13 35.20 -7.44 -18.24
C LEU A 13 34.01 -8.06 -17.49
N LEU A 14 34.25 -8.78 -16.39
CA LEU A 14 33.23 -9.42 -15.56
C LEU A 14 33.04 -8.75 -14.18
N LEU A 15 33.90 -7.80 -13.82
CA LEU A 15 33.67 -6.88 -12.70
C LEU A 15 32.63 -5.82 -13.11
N PRO A 16 31.42 -5.79 -12.53
CA PRO A 16 30.53 -4.65 -12.71
C PRO A 16 31.18 -3.45 -12.02
N THR A 17 31.53 -2.41 -12.80
CA THR A 17 32.08 -1.17 -12.23
C THR A 17 31.04 -0.49 -11.34
N PRO A 18 31.26 -0.36 -10.01
CA PRO A 18 30.30 0.27 -9.12
C PRO A 18 30.37 1.79 -9.30
N GLY A 19 29.64 2.31 -10.29
CA GLY A 19 29.75 3.71 -10.70
C GLY A 19 28.87 4.11 -11.87
N LEU A 20 27.56 4.28 -11.60
CA LEU A 20 26.69 5.28 -12.24
C LEU A 20 26.71 5.37 -13.79
N ALA A 21 26.92 4.27 -14.51
CA ALA A 21 26.80 4.29 -15.97
C ALA A 21 25.34 4.59 -16.39
N LEU A 22 25.13 5.56 -17.29
CA LEU A 22 23.82 5.91 -17.83
C LEU A 22 23.63 5.20 -19.17
N THR A 23 22.69 4.26 -19.27
CA THR A 23 22.46 3.50 -20.52
C THR A 23 21.29 4.08 -21.31
N ILE A 24 21.57 4.52 -22.55
CA ILE A 24 20.57 5.05 -23.49
C ILE A 24 20.21 3.98 -24.53
N GLY A 25 18.92 3.66 -24.60
CA GLY A 25 18.35 2.73 -25.57
C GLY A 25 17.78 3.44 -26.80
N THR A 26 18.00 2.86 -27.97
CA THR A 26 17.32 3.26 -29.21
C THR A 26 16.84 2.03 -29.97
N ALA A 27 15.70 2.14 -30.65
CA ALA A 27 15.14 1.09 -31.50
C ALA A 27 14.47 1.72 -32.73
N PRO A 28 14.53 1.09 -33.92
CA PRO A 28 14.05 1.69 -35.15
C PRO A 28 12.52 1.86 -35.13
N VAL A 29 12.05 3.12 -35.10
CA VAL A 29 10.63 3.45 -35.28
C VAL A 29 10.34 3.72 -36.77
N PRO A 30 9.34 3.05 -37.38
CA PRO A 30 8.94 3.30 -38.77
C PRO A 30 8.61 4.77 -39.04
N GLY A 31 9.06 5.31 -40.16
CA GLY A 31 8.81 6.70 -40.56
C GLY A 31 9.58 7.78 -39.78
N SER A 32 10.31 7.42 -38.72
CA SER A 32 11.09 8.39 -37.94
C SER A 32 12.47 8.68 -38.55
N SER A 33 12.94 9.93 -38.40
CA SER A 33 14.35 10.31 -38.61
C SER A 33 15.10 10.46 -37.29
N LEU A 34 14.91 9.51 -36.36
CA LEU A 34 15.69 9.45 -35.13
C LEU A 34 17.19 9.24 -35.43
N PRO A 35 18.10 9.84 -34.63
CA PRO A 35 19.55 9.75 -34.86
C PRO A 35 20.08 8.31 -34.68
N LYS A 36 21.18 7.97 -35.38
CA LYS A 36 21.75 6.61 -35.44
C LYS A 36 23.28 6.61 -35.38
N GLY A 37 23.88 5.55 -34.84
CA GLY A 37 25.33 5.35 -34.85
C GLY A 37 26.13 6.56 -34.32
N ALA A 38 27.13 7.01 -35.08
CA ALA A 38 28.08 8.06 -34.67
C ALA A 38 27.48 9.43 -34.30
N GLN A 39 26.20 9.69 -34.63
CA GLN A 39 25.48 10.87 -34.12
C GLN A 39 25.04 10.67 -32.67
N LEU A 40 24.52 9.48 -32.34
CA LEU A 40 24.16 9.09 -30.98
C LEU A 40 25.40 9.01 -30.08
N GLU A 41 26.53 8.47 -30.59
CA GLU A 41 27.79 8.44 -29.83
C GLU A 41 28.24 9.85 -29.39
N GLN A 42 28.17 10.85 -30.28
CA GLN A 42 28.44 12.25 -29.94
C GLN A 42 27.46 12.82 -28.88
N PHE A 43 26.24 12.30 -28.80
CA PHE A 43 25.24 12.67 -27.79
C PHE A 43 25.53 12.03 -26.42
N ALA A 44 25.93 10.76 -26.37
CA ALA A 44 26.41 10.13 -25.14
C ALA A 44 27.72 10.75 -24.64
N ASP A 45 28.65 11.10 -25.52
CA ASP A 45 29.89 11.82 -25.17
C ASP A 45 29.60 13.22 -24.61
N TYR A 46 28.53 13.89 -25.06
CA TYR A 46 28.08 15.16 -24.52
C TYR A 46 27.47 14.99 -23.13
N LEU A 47 26.50 14.08 -22.98
CA LEU A 47 25.85 13.80 -21.70
C LEU A 47 26.85 13.32 -20.65
N SER A 48 27.83 12.49 -21.03
CA SER A 48 28.89 12.04 -20.11
C SER A 48 29.69 13.19 -19.51
N ARG A 49 30.01 14.21 -20.32
CA ARG A 49 30.73 15.41 -19.89
C ARG A 49 29.89 16.33 -19.00
N GLN A 50 28.58 16.44 -19.25
CA GLN A 50 27.67 17.28 -18.45
C GLN A 50 27.23 16.61 -17.13
N LEU A 51 27.16 15.27 -17.10
CA LEU A 51 26.81 14.51 -15.89
C LEU A 51 28.02 14.26 -14.99
N GLY A 52 29.21 14.07 -15.58
CA GLY A 52 30.40 13.55 -14.88
C GLY A 52 30.40 12.02 -14.76
N GLU A 53 29.57 11.34 -15.55
CA GLU A 53 29.26 9.91 -15.47
C GLU A 53 29.43 9.26 -16.85
N LYS A 54 29.71 7.96 -16.93
CA LYS A 54 29.90 7.28 -18.23
C LYS A 54 28.55 6.97 -18.88
N THR A 55 28.22 7.62 -19.99
CA THR A 55 27.03 7.28 -20.78
C THR A 55 27.37 6.18 -21.80
N THR A 56 26.49 5.20 -21.95
CA THR A 56 26.58 4.09 -22.91
C THR A 56 25.34 4.06 -23.80
N ILE A 57 25.46 3.46 -25.00
CA ILE A 57 24.35 3.38 -25.96
C ILE A 57 24.12 1.92 -26.33
N ARG A 58 22.85 1.55 -26.48
CA ARG A 58 22.42 0.22 -26.86
C ARG A 58 21.35 0.32 -27.95
N GLU A 59 21.71 -0.06 -29.18
CA GLU A 59 20.76 -0.17 -30.28
C GLU A 59 20.04 -1.54 -30.17
N PHE A 60 18.72 -1.53 -30.28
CA PHE A 60 17.85 -2.71 -30.23
C PHE A 60 17.15 -2.94 -31.56
N ALA A 61 16.76 -4.18 -31.85
CA ALA A 61 16.11 -4.54 -33.11
C ALA A 61 14.70 -3.95 -33.28
N ASP A 62 13.98 -3.74 -32.18
CA ASP A 62 12.58 -3.32 -32.16
C ASP A 62 12.19 -2.64 -30.82
N GLN A 63 11.04 -1.96 -30.82
CA GLN A 63 10.53 -1.20 -29.68
C GLN A 63 10.00 -2.05 -28.51
N ALA A 64 9.54 -3.30 -28.75
CA ALA A 64 9.10 -4.19 -27.67
C ALA A 64 10.30 -4.81 -26.94
N THR A 65 11.41 -5.06 -27.63
CA THR A 65 12.70 -5.33 -27.01
C THR A 65 13.15 -4.14 -26.15
N LEU A 66 13.05 -2.89 -26.64
CA LEU A 66 13.40 -1.70 -25.84
C LEU A 66 12.56 -1.57 -24.55
N ASP A 67 11.24 -1.78 -24.60
CA ASP A 67 10.36 -1.84 -23.41
C ASP A 67 10.85 -2.88 -22.40
N ALA A 68 11.21 -4.08 -22.86
CA ALA A 68 11.72 -5.13 -21.97
C ALA A 68 13.03 -4.72 -21.28
N TRP A 69 13.99 -4.11 -21.99
CA TRP A 69 15.26 -3.69 -21.40
C TRP A 69 15.15 -2.45 -20.48
N MET A 70 14.19 -1.56 -20.73
CA MET A 70 13.84 -0.48 -19.79
C MET A 70 13.09 -1.01 -18.56
N ASN A 71 11.91 -1.60 -18.77
CA ASN A 71 10.88 -1.77 -17.74
C ASN A 71 10.81 -3.17 -17.11
N ARG A 72 11.37 -4.20 -17.76
CA ARG A 72 11.48 -5.56 -17.18
C ARG A 72 12.87 -5.86 -16.64
N PHE A 73 13.92 -5.44 -17.33
CA PHE A 73 15.30 -5.75 -16.95
C PHE A 73 16.03 -4.60 -16.23
N GLY A 74 15.53 -3.36 -16.29
CA GLY A 74 16.10 -2.22 -15.57
C GLY A 74 17.55 -1.90 -15.98
N GLU A 75 17.89 -2.14 -17.24
CA GLU A 75 19.24 -2.01 -17.81
C GLU A 75 19.36 -0.87 -18.83
N VAL A 76 18.27 -0.13 -19.08
CA VAL A 76 18.24 1.06 -19.94
C VAL A 76 17.57 2.19 -19.15
N ASP A 77 18.32 3.23 -18.83
CA ASP A 77 17.86 4.36 -18.03
C ASP A 77 16.98 5.34 -18.81
N LEU A 78 17.30 5.54 -20.10
CA LEU A 78 16.59 6.44 -21.02
C LEU A 78 16.32 5.73 -22.35
N GLY A 79 15.14 5.94 -22.95
CA GLY A 79 14.81 5.41 -24.27
C GLY A 79 14.04 6.39 -25.14
N PHE A 80 14.30 6.38 -26.45
CA PHE A 80 13.41 6.97 -27.45
C PHE A 80 12.29 5.98 -27.77
N VAL A 81 11.15 6.15 -27.12
CA VAL A 81 10.01 5.21 -27.21
C VAL A 81 8.91 5.77 -28.12
N GLU A 82 8.25 4.89 -28.85
CA GLU A 82 7.19 5.29 -29.78
C GLU A 82 6.01 5.98 -29.04
N PRO A 83 5.50 7.14 -29.52
CA PRO A 83 4.42 7.87 -28.86
C PRO A 83 3.14 7.07 -28.60
N ALA A 84 2.85 6.06 -29.44
CA ALA A 84 1.72 5.15 -29.24
C ALA A 84 1.92 4.21 -28.03
N LEU A 85 3.17 3.79 -27.78
CA LEU A 85 3.54 2.92 -26.66
C LEU A 85 3.58 3.69 -25.33
N VAL A 86 4.05 4.95 -25.36
CA VAL A 86 3.96 5.87 -24.21
C VAL A 86 2.50 6.18 -23.86
N LYS A 87 1.63 6.40 -24.85
CA LYS A 87 0.20 6.66 -24.63
C LYS A 87 -0.58 5.45 -24.09
N SER A 88 -0.19 4.22 -24.42
CA SER A 88 -0.85 3.01 -23.91
C SER A 88 -0.38 2.58 -22.51
N ARG A 89 0.84 2.97 -22.10
CA ARG A 89 1.41 2.67 -20.77
C ARG A 89 2.11 3.88 -20.13
N PRO A 90 1.43 5.02 -19.91
CA PRO A 90 2.07 6.26 -19.45
C PRO A 90 2.76 6.14 -18.09
N TRP A 91 2.27 5.24 -17.21
CA TRP A 91 2.87 4.92 -15.91
C TRP A 91 4.20 4.15 -16.01
N ALA A 92 4.49 3.50 -17.14
CA ALA A 92 5.73 2.77 -17.39
C ALA A 92 6.83 3.64 -18.03
N TYR A 93 6.47 4.86 -18.47
CA TYR A 93 7.33 5.71 -19.29
C TYR A 93 7.29 7.17 -18.79
N PRO A 94 7.88 7.48 -17.63
CA PRO A 94 8.05 8.86 -17.18
C PRO A 94 8.81 9.69 -18.24
N VAL A 95 8.10 10.59 -18.92
CA VAL A 95 8.67 11.46 -19.96
C VAL A 95 9.59 12.49 -19.32
N VAL A 96 10.87 12.48 -19.71
CA VAL A 96 11.87 13.46 -19.23
C VAL A 96 11.76 14.73 -20.05
N VAL A 97 11.75 14.59 -21.38
CA VAL A 97 11.58 15.68 -22.36
C VAL A 97 10.94 15.12 -23.64
N GLU A 98 10.26 15.98 -24.40
CA GLU A 98 9.86 15.71 -25.78
C GLU A 98 10.85 16.35 -26.76
N ALA A 99 11.37 15.56 -27.70
CA ALA A 99 12.22 16.03 -28.78
C ALA A 99 11.37 16.52 -29.96
N LEU A 100 11.57 17.76 -30.38
CA LEU A 100 10.98 18.32 -31.59
C LEU A 100 11.94 18.12 -32.78
N PRO A 101 11.58 17.33 -33.81
CA PRO A 101 12.43 17.13 -34.99
C PRO A 101 12.46 18.38 -35.87
N ALA A 102 13.60 18.65 -36.50
CA ALA A 102 13.79 19.79 -37.37
C ALA A 102 13.09 19.57 -38.73
N GLY A 103 11.94 20.22 -38.93
CA GLY A 103 11.21 20.21 -40.20
C GLY A 103 10.22 19.06 -40.40
N GLN A 104 9.84 18.34 -39.34
CA GLN A 104 8.77 17.33 -39.35
C GLN A 104 7.71 17.65 -38.29
N ALA A 105 6.50 17.11 -38.47
CA ALA A 105 5.40 17.27 -37.54
C ALA A 105 5.30 16.06 -36.59
N GLY A 106 5.26 16.31 -35.28
CA GLY A 106 5.18 15.30 -34.22
C GLY A 106 6.40 15.34 -33.30
N SER A 107 6.17 15.16 -32.00
CA SER A 107 7.21 15.09 -30.97
C SER A 107 7.56 13.64 -30.62
N TRP A 108 8.83 13.41 -30.26
CA TRP A 108 9.35 12.11 -29.84
C TRP A 108 9.68 12.13 -28.35
N PRO A 109 8.95 11.38 -27.48
CA PRO A 109 9.19 11.40 -26.05
C PRO A 109 10.49 10.64 -25.71
N LEU A 110 11.43 11.33 -25.08
CA LEU A 110 12.57 10.72 -24.42
C LEU A 110 12.16 10.40 -22.99
N VAL A 111 11.98 9.11 -22.72
CA VAL A 111 11.39 8.59 -21.48
C VAL A 111 12.46 7.93 -20.63
N ALA A 112 12.35 8.08 -19.32
CA ALA A 112 13.12 7.32 -18.35
C ALA A 112 12.44 5.97 -18.06
N ARG A 113 13.20 5.02 -17.50
CA ARG A 113 12.61 3.85 -16.85
C ARG A 113 11.85 4.24 -15.57
N GLN A 114 10.84 3.45 -15.23
CA GLN A 114 9.91 3.75 -14.12
C GLN A 114 10.59 3.92 -12.74
N ASP A 115 11.76 3.31 -12.52
CA ASP A 115 12.49 3.30 -11.25
C ASP A 115 13.73 4.21 -11.22
N LEU A 116 13.91 5.09 -12.22
CA LEU A 116 15.02 6.06 -12.22
C LEU A 116 14.85 7.10 -11.10
N ASP A 117 15.92 7.37 -10.34
CA ASP A 117 15.95 8.37 -9.27
C ASP A 117 15.39 9.73 -9.74
N PRO A 118 14.33 10.28 -9.09
CA PRO A 118 13.75 11.56 -9.45
C PRO A 118 14.73 12.74 -9.48
N ALA A 119 15.75 12.75 -8.61
CA ALA A 119 16.76 13.81 -8.62
C ALA A 119 17.67 13.71 -9.86
N ARG A 120 18.05 12.49 -10.26
CA ARG A 120 18.79 12.20 -11.50
C ARG A 120 17.95 12.50 -12.74
N ALA A 121 16.66 12.18 -12.74
CA ALA A 121 15.72 12.49 -13.83
C ALA A 121 15.55 14.00 -14.04
N GLU A 122 15.41 14.78 -12.97
CA GLU A 122 15.33 16.24 -13.04
C GLU A 122 16.66 16.86 -13.52
N ARG A 123 17.80 16.37 -13.04
CA ARG A 123 19.13 16.81 -13.52
C ARG A 123 19.32 16.53 -15.03
N LEU A 124 18.84 15.38 -15.52
CA LEU A 124 18.81 15.06 -16.95
C LEU A 124 17.90 16.03 -17.72
N ARG A 125 16.69 16.32 -17.22
CA ARG A 125 15.74 17.28 -17.83
C ARG A 125 16.35 18.67 -17.97
N GLN A 126 17.09 19.14 -16.96
CA GLN A 126 17.79 20.43 -16.97
C GLN A 126 18.94 20.45 -18.00
N ILE A 127 19.77 19.40 -18.08
CA ILE A 127 20.85 19.29 -19.06
C ILE A 127 20.29 19.27 -20.49
N LEU A 128 19.26 18.47 -20.75
CA LEU A 128 18.66 18.29 -22.08
C LEU A 128 17.96 19.55 -22.59
N THR A 129 17.20 20.25 -21.73
CA THR A 129 16.61 21.54 -22.10
C THR A 129 17.69 22.62 -22.28
N GLY A 130 18.73 22.62 -21.45
CA GLY A 130 19.89 23.52 -21.55
C GLY A 130 20.67 23.43 -22.87
N MET A 131 20.63 22.28 -23.57
CA MET A 131 21.26 22.11 -24.90
C MET A 131 20.73 23.13 -25.94
N THR A 132 19.51 23.62 -25.78
CA THR A 132 18.92 24.63 -26.67
C THR A 132 19.56 26.01 -26.50
N VAL A 133 20.20 26.28 -25.37
CA VAL A 133 20.84 27.56 -25.03
C VAL A 133 22.34 27.52 -25.30
N GLU A 134 23.04 26.44 -24.94
CA GLU A 134 24.49 26.34 -25.17
C GLU A 134 24.84 26.30 -26.67
N LYS A 135 25.99 26.87 -27.07
CA LYS A 135 26.44 26.85 -28.48
C LYS A 135 26.81 25.42 -28.91
N SER A 136 27.52 24.69 -28.05
CA SER A 136 27.90 23.29 -28.29
C SER A 136 26.66 22.38 -28.40
N GLY A 137 25.69 22.56 -27.50
CA GLY A 137 24.40 21.87 -27.50
C GLY A 137 23.62 22.11 -28.79
N ARG A 138 23.49 23.36 -29.24
CA ARG A 138 22.83 23.70 -30.51
C ARG A 138 23.52 23.11 -31.73
N GLU A 139 24.85 23.15 -31.79
CA GLU A 139 25.62 22.52 -32.88
C GLU A 139 25.46 20.98 -32.90
N LEU A 140 25.19 20.36 -31.75
CA LEU A 140 24.91 18.93 -31.63
C LEU A 140 23.44 18.58 -31.94
N LEU A 141 22.48 19.36 -31.44
CA LEU A 141 21.05 19.23 -31.76
C LEU A 141 20.81 19.31 -33.28
N ALA A 142 21.46 20.26 -33.96
CA ALA A 142 21.41 20.40 -35.42
C ALA A 142 21.94 19.15 -36.16
N LYS A 143 22.99 18.49 -35.63
CA LYS A 143 23.50 17.22 -36.18
C LYS A 143 22.58 16.03 -35.90
N LEU A 144 21.84 16.05 -34.80
CA LEU A 144 20.86 15.02 -34.42
C LEU A 144 19.51 15.16 -35.15
N GLY A 145 19.31 16.24 -35.92
CA GLY A 145 18.03 16.55 -36.56
C GLY A 145 16.95 17.01 -35.58
N ILE A 146 17.33 17.48 -34.39
CA ILE A 146 16.42 17.94 -33.33
C ILE A 146 16.49 19.47 -33.26
N ALA A 147 15.33 20.14 -33.28
CA ALA A 147 15.24 21.59 -33.13
C ALA A 147 15.31 22.03 -31.66
N ALA A 148 14.61 21.32 -30.77
CA ALA A 148 14.62 21.57 -29.33
C ALA A 148 14.18 20.34 -28.52
N PHE A 149 14.55 20.30 -27.24
CA PHE A 149 13.89 19.50 -26.21
C PHE A 149 12.94 20.39 -25.41
N VAL A 150 11.70 19.95 -25.21
CA VAL A 150 10.62 20.72 -24.55
C VAL A 150 9.96 19.87 -23.46
N THR A 151 9.42 20.52 -22.42
CA THR A 151 8.70 19.84 -21.33
C THR A 151 7.24 20.27 -21.32
N HIS A 152 6.30 19.36 -21.62
CA HIS A 152 4.88 19.59 -21.45
C HIS A 152 4.41 19.16 -20.04
N GLY A 153 3.52 19.95 -19.44
CA GLY A 153 2.92 19.63 -18.15
C GLY A 153 1.60 18.88 -18.30
N ARG A 154 1.42 17.82 -17.48
CA ARG A 154 0.20 17.00 -17.32
C ARG A 154 -0.22 16.16 -18.53
N ALA A 155 -0.19 14.83 -18.35
CA ALA A 155 -0.91 13.90 -19.23
C ALA A 155 -2.41 13.80 -18.82
N PRO A 156 -3.35 13.64 -19.77
CA PRO A 156 -4.78 13.45 -19.50
C PRO A 156 -5.16 11.98 -19.24
N ALA A 157 -6.44 11.75 -18.90
CA ALA A 157 -7.01 10.45 -18.58
C ALA A 157 -7.30 9.54 -19.80
N ALA A 158 -7.80 8.32 -19.52
CA ALA A 158 -7.99 7.20 -20.46
C ALA A 158 -9.12 7.39 -21.51
N PRO A 159 -9.16 6.52 -22.53
CA PRO A 159 -10.31 5.59 -22.65
C PRO A 159 -9.91 4.13 -23.04
N ALA A 160 -10.90 3.25 -23.25
CA ALA A 160 -10.77 1.78 -23.27
C ALA A 160 -11.33 1.07 -24.53
N ALA A 161 -11.28 -0.29 -24.53
CA ALA A 161 -12.26 -1.27 -25.09
C ALA A 161 -11.68 -2.43 -25.97
N VAL A 162 -12.54 -3.45 -26.22
CA VAL A 162 -12.42 -4.61 -27.16
C VAL A 162 -11.56 -5.81 -26.65
N ALA A 163 -12.02 -7.07 -26.62
CA ALA A 163 -13.38 -7.63 -26.73
C ALA A 163 -13.52 -9.06 -26.14
N ALA A 164 -14.78 -9.43 -25.87
CA ALA A 164 -15.34 -10.59 -25.18
C ALA A 164 -15.21 -11.99 -25.82
N VAL A 165 -15.44 -13.03 -25.00
CA VAL A 165 -16.06 -14.33 -25.36
C VAL A 165 -16.96 -14.79 -24.20
N GLU A 166 -18.11 -15.41 -24.51
CA GLU A 166 -19.18 -15.88 -23.60
C GLU A 166 -19.90 -17.08 -24.29
N PRO A 167 -20.85 -17.80 -23.66
CA PRO A 167 -20.87 -18.45 -22.34
C PRO A 167 -21.13 -19.98 -22.44
N ALA A 168 -21.19 -20.69 -21.31
CA ALA A 168 -21.88 -21.99 -21.19
C ALA A 168 -22.38 -22.24 -19.74
N ALA A 169 -23.62 -22.72 -19.60
CA ALA A 169 -24.33 -22.99 -18.34
C ALA A 169 -25.63 -23.78 -18.62
N PRO A 170 -26.38 -24.27 -17.62
CA PRO A 170 -26.01 -24.83 -16.31
C PRO A 170 -26.61 -26.25 -16.08
N GLU A 171 -26.26 -26.94 -14.99
CA GLU A 171 -27.04 -28.09 -14.48
C GLU A 171 -27.22 -28.03 -12.95
N THR A 172 -28.16 -28.82 -12.41
CA THR A 172 -28.85 -28.59 -11.13
C THR A 172 -28.64 -29.68 -10.06
N LEU A 173 -29.10 -29.37 -8.83
CA LEU A 173 -29.23 -30.25 -7.66
C LEU A 173 -29.88 -31.62 -7.96
N PRO A 174 -29.58 -32.65 -7.15
CA PRO A 174 -30.57 -33.10 -6.16
C PRO A 174 -30.00 -33.27 -4.72
N ALA A 175 -30.83 -33.80 -3.80
CA ALA A 175 -30.59 -33.82 -2.34
C ALA A 175 -30.94 -35.19 -1.69
N ALA A 176 -31.13 -35.21 -0.35
CA ALA A 176 -31.49 -36.36 0.53
C ALA A 176 -30.30 -37.27 0.96
N PRO A 177 -30.41 -38.09 2.05
CA PRO A 177 -31.60 -38.43 2.84
C PRO A 177 -31.48 -38.25 4.38
N GLN A 178 -32.51 -38.70 5.11
CA GLN A 178 -32.64 -38.74 6.58
C GLN A 178 -32.14 -40.08 7.17
N GLY A 179 -31.94 -40.15 8.50
CA GLY A 179 -31.63 -41.37 9.27
C GLY A 179 -31.82 -41.19 10.79
N ALA A 180 -31.93 -42.30 11.53
CA ALA A 180 -32.26 -42.39 12.97
C ALA A 180 -31.68 -43.71 13.56
N LEU A 181 -31.76 -44.10 14.86
CA LEU A 181 -32.49 -43.60 16.05
C LEU A 181 -31.46 -43.09 17.13
N GLU A 182 -31.42 -43.36 18.45
CA GLU A 182 -32.20 -44.20 19.39
C GLU A 182 -31.94 -43.83 20.88
N GLY A 183 -32.93 -44.04 21.77
CA GLY A 183 -32.81 -43.98 23.25
C GLY A 183 -32.86 -42.58 23.91
N GLY A 184 -33.37 -42.42 25.15
CA GLY A 184 -34.10 -43.37 26.00
C GLY A 184 -34.42 -42.83 27.43
N GLU A 185 -35.44 -43.43 28.06
CA GLU A 185 -35.86 -43.35 29.49
C GLU A 185 -36.54 -42.06 30.05
N ASP A 186 -37.25 -42.24 31.17
CA ASP A 186 -38.32 -41.37 31.73
C ASP A 186 -37.84 -40.24 32.67
N VAL A 187 -38.72 -39.26 32.94
CA VAL A 187 -39.14 -38.89 34.33
C VAL A 187 -40.41 -38.01 34.35
N THR A 188 -41.19 -38.20 35.41
CA THR A 188 -42.53 -37.70 35.79
C THR A 188 -43.00 -36.27 35.44
N SER A 189 -44.31 -36.20 35.17
CA SER A 189 -45.26 -35.06 35.18
C SER A 189 -45.07 -33.91 36.21
N SER A 190 -45.40 -32.67 35.79
CA SER A 190 -46.33 -31.74 36.49
C SER A 190 -46.59 -30.44 35.69
N ASP A 191 -47.68 -29.72 35.98
CA ASP A 191 -48.22 -28.61 35.16
C ASP A 191 -47.48 -27.25 35.31
N PRO A 192 -47.03 -26.62 34.20
CA PRO A 192 -46.27 -25.36 34.23
C PRO A 192 -47.15 -24.10 34.02
N ILE A 193 -48.26 -23.95 34.76
CA ILE A 193 -49.12 -22.74 34.68
C ILE A 193 -49.32 -22.03 36.04
N ALA A 194 -49.10 -22.71 37.17
CA ALA A 194 -49.40 -22.16 38.50
C ALA A 194 -48.23 -21.41 39.19
N ALA A 195 -47.03 -21.42 38.63
CA ALA A 195 -45.79 -21.08 39.36
C ALA A 195 -45.28 -19.63 39.20
N ILE A 196 -45.86 -18.82 38.30
CA ILE A 196 -45.32 -17.49 37.94
C ILE A 196 -45.88 -16.35 38.82
N LEU A 197 -47.02 -16.55 39.50
CA LEU A 197 -47.79 -15.46 40.13
C LEU A 197 -47.49 -15.15 41.61
N ASN A 198 -46.46 -15.76 42.22
CA ASN A 198 -46.19 -15.63 43.67
C ASN A 198 -44.72 -15.33 44.03
N ALA A 199 -43.96 -14.69 43.13
CA ALA A 199 -42.52 -14.42 43.32
C ALA A 199 -42.11 -12.92 43.30
N GLU A 200 -43.01 -12.00 42.94
CA GLU A 200 -42.65 -10.58 42.70
C GLU A 200 -42.88 -9.64 43.91
N SER A 201 -43.38 -10.15 45.05
CA SER A 201 -43.88 -9.31 46.15
C SER A 201 -42.92 -9.09 47.33
N SER A 202 -41.64 -9.46 47.24
CA SER A 202 -40.64 -9.25 48.31
C SER A 202 -39.58 -8.19 47.96
N ASP A 203 -39.18 -8.10 46.70
CA ASP A 203 -38.02 -7.29 46.30
C ASP A 203 -38.41 -5.84 45.98
N GLN A 204 -39.69 -5.59 45.71
CA GLN A 204 -40.20 -4.24 45.39
C GLN A 204 -40.16 -3.28 46.59
N GLU A 205 -40.32 -3.74 47.84
CA GLU A 205 -40.26 -2.85 49.02
C GLU A 205 -38.83 -2.36 49.32
N MET A 206 -37.80 -3.19 49.09
CA MET A 206 -36.40 -2.74 49.23
C MET A 206 -35.97 -1.81 48.09
N ALA A 207 -36.48 -2.02 46.87
CA ALA A 207 -36.25 -1.10 45.76
C ALA A 207 -36.92 0.28 46.00
N ALA A 208 -38.16 0.28 46.52
CA ALA A 208 -38.90 1.50 46.82
C ALA A 208 -38.22 2.37 47.90
N ALA A 209 -37.63 1.75 48.93
CA ALA A 209 -36.96 2.45 50.02
C ALA A 209 -35.70 3.24 49.57
N ALA A 210 -35.03 2.84 48.49
CA ALA A 210 -33.86 3.53 47.95
C ALA A 210 -34.20 4.66 46.95
N ALA A 211 -35.44 4.71 46.46
CA ALA A 211 -35.90 5.67 45.44
C ALA A 211 -36.58 6.93 46.02
N ALA A 212 -36.72 7.02 47.35
CA ALA A 212 -37.60 7.99 48.01
C ALA A 212 -36.98 9.37 48.32
N ASP A 213 -35.66 9.55 48.15
CA ASP A 213 -34.93 10.75 48.62
C ASP A 213 -34.14 11.48 47.50
N VAL A 214 -34.54 11.29 46.24
CA VAL A 214 -34.05 12.09 45.10
C VAL A 214 -35.22 12.89 44.54
N ALA A 215 -35.24 14.19 44.82
CA ALA A 215 -36.23 15.09 44.25
C ALA A 215 -36.05 15.18 42.71
N PRO A 216 -37.10 14.97 41.90
CA PRO A 216 -37.01 15.05 40.44
C PRO A 216 -36.95 16.52 39.97
N GLY A 217 -35.79 17.14 40.14
CA GLY A 217 -35.51 18.53 39.77
C GLY A 217 -34.06 18.79 39.39
N ASP A 218 -33.10 18.29 40.17
CA ASP A 218 -31.69 18.70 40.10
C ASP A 218 -30.77 17.64 39.45
N ALA A 219 -31.18 17.10 38.31
CA ALA A 219 -30.22 16.48 37.39
C ALA A 219 -29.44 17.61 36.70
N GLU A 220 -28.16 17.79 37.03
CA GLU A 220 -27.35 18.83 36.39
C GLU A 220 -27.37 18.66 34.87
N PRO A 221 -27.59 19.75 34.09
CA PRO A 221 -27.63 19.66 32.64
C PRO A 221 -26.28 19.16 32.12
N PHE A 222 -26.32 18.27 31.12
CA PHE A 222 -25.12 17.73 30.47
C PHE A 222 -24.10 18.85 30.19
N PRO A 223 -22.82 18.69 30.57
CA PRO A 223 -21.85 19.77 30.54
C PRO A 223 -21.73 20.33 29.13
N ALA A 224 -22.17 21.58 28.96
CA ALA A 224 -22.18 22.24 27.67
C ALA A 224 -20.75 22.32 27.13
N VAL A 225 -20.52 21.79 25.92
CA VAL A 225 -19.20 21.77 25.26
C VAL A 225 -18.59 23.17 25.35
N ALA A 226 -17.38 23.26 25.92
CA ALA A 226 -16.78 24.55 26.29
C ALA A 226 -16.76 25.54 25.09
N PRO A 227 -16.99 26.85 25.32
CA PRO A 227 -17.01 27.85 24.24
C PRO A 227 -15.64 28.06 23.57
N SER A 228 -14.57 27.48 24.11
CA SER A 228 -13.23 27.44 23.52
C SER A 228 -13.00 26.28 22.53
N ALA A 229 -13.95 25.37 22.38
CA ALA A 229 -13.84 24.21 21.49
C ALA A 229 -13.65 24.64 20.02
N GLN A 230 -12.64 24.08 19.36
CA GLN A 230 -12.28 24.45 17.99
C GLN A 230 -13.41 24.08 17.00
N GLN A 231 -13.89 25.08 16.24
CA GLN A 231 -14.73 24.83 15.06
C GLN A 231 -13.87 24.26 13.94
N VAL A 232 -14.34 23.17 13.33
CA VAL A 232 -13.65 22.43 12.27
C VAL A 232 -14.63 22.22 11.12
N THR A 233 -14.28 22.66 9.90
CA THR A 233 -15.03 22.36 8.67
C THR A 233 -14.77 20.92 8.19
N LEU A 234 -15.63 20.35 7.33
CA LEU A 234 -15.42 18.98 6.81
C LEU A 234 -13.99 18.79 6.24
N ARG A 235 -13.55 19.72 5.38
CA ARG A 235 -12.22 19.69 4.74
C ARG A 235 -11.07 19.85 5.75
N GLN A 236 -11.30 20.54 6.87
CA GLN A 236 -10.33 20.61 7.97
C GLN A 236 -10.31 19.32 8.80
N ALA A 237 -11.46 18.68 9.01
CA ALA A 237 -11.57 17.40 9.71
C ALA A 237 -10.83 16.30 8.93
N GLU A 238 -11.06 16.19 7.62
CA GLU A 238 -10.36 15.25 6.74
C GLU A 238 -8.84 15.46 6.77
N ARG A 239 -8.39 16.72 6.67
CA ARG A 239 -6.98 17.07 6.79
C ARG A 239 -6.40 16.71 8.16
N LEU A 240 -7.10 17.03 9.25
CA LEU A 240 -6.65 16.69 10.61
C LEU A 240 -6.56 15.18 10.79
N ALA A 241 -7.51 14.40 10.28
CA ALA A 241 -7.44 12.95 10.30
C ALA A 241 -6.22 12.41 9.51
N LEU A 242 -5.99 12.91 8.29
CA LEU A 242 -4.80 12.52 7.49
C LEU A 242 -3.47 12.87 8.17
N GLU A 243 -3.41 13.98 8.91
CA GLU A 243 -2.22 14.43 9.63
C GLU A 243 -2.05 13.74 11.01
N GLN A 244 -3.14 13.38 11.69
CA GLN A 244 -3.12 13.03 13.12
C GLN A 244 -3.54 11.59 13.45
N ASN A 245 -4.41 10.94 12.66
CA ASN A 245 -5.01 9.65 12.99
C ASN A 245 -3.96 8.53 13.19
N LEU A 246 -4.06 7.81 14.31
CA LEU A 246 -3.06 6.82 14.71
C LEU A 246 -3.01 5.60 13.80
N SER A 247 -4.12 5.21 13.16
CA SER A 247 -4.16 4.06 12.24
C SER A 247 -3.43 4.35 10.93
N LEU A 248 -3.54 5.58 10.40
CA LEU A 248 -2.78 6.02 9.23
C LEU A 248 -1.29 6.12 9.53
N LYS A 249 -0.93 6.61 10.72
CA LYS A 249 0.48 6.66 11.18
C LYS A 249 1.08 5.25 11.30
N ALA A 250 0.37 4.31 11.92
CA ALA A 250 0.79 2.92 12.01
C ALA A 250 1.00 2.29 10.62
N GLN A 251 0.01 2.41 9.73
CA GLN A 251 0.10 1.87 8.37
C GLN A 251 1.19 2.57 7.53
N GLY A 252 1.51 3.83 7.84
CA GLY A 252 2.64 4.57 7.28
C GLY A 252 4.00 4.04 7.74
N TYR A 253 4.14 3.67 9.02
CA TYR A 253 5.34 3.00 9.51
C TYR A 253 5.53 1.61 8.89
N ASP A 254 4.45 0.86 8.62
CA ASP A 254 4.54 -0.42 7.88
C ASP A 254 5.03 -0.24 6.43
N LEU A 255 4.67 0.86 5.77
CA LEU A 255 5.22 1.22 4.45
C LEU A 255 6.72 1.55 4.55
N LEU A 256 7.14 2.33 5.55
CA LEU A 256 8.56 2.66 5.78
C LEU A 256 9.38 1.43 6.19
N ALA A 257 8.81 0.50 6.94
CA ALA A 257 9.39 -0.81 7.22
C ALA A 257 9.55 -1.64 5.94
N GLY A 258 8.58 -1.57 5.02
CA GLY A 258 8.69 -2.13 3.66
C GLY A 258 9.85 -1.54 2.85
N VAL A 259 10.07 -0.22 2.90
CA VAL A 259 11.25 0.43 2.29
C VAL A 259 12.55 -0.04 2.94
N ALA A 260 12.59 -0.17 4.26
CA ALA A 260 13.76 -0.71 4.96
C ALA A 260 14.03 -2.18 4.61
N ALA A 261 12.99 -2.99 4.41
CA ALA A 261 13.10 -4.38 3.96
C ALA A 261 13.60 -4.49 2.50
N GLU A 262 13.17 -3.60 1.60
CA GLU A 262 13.70 -3.50 0.24
C GLU A 262 15.20 -3.14 0.25
N ARG A 263 15.57 -2.08 0.99
CA ARG A 263 16.97 -1.67 1.17
C ARG A 263 17.84 -2.79 1.76
N LYS A 264 17.32 -3.54 2.75
CA LYS A 264 17.97 -4.73 3.32
C LYS A 264 18.22 -5.84 2.28
N GLY A 265 17.33 -6.00 1.30
CA GLY A 265 17.47 -7.00 0.24
C GLY A 265 18.76 -6.84 -0.57
N TYR A 266 19.17 -5.59 -0.84
CA TYR A 266 20.41 -5.29 -1.57
C TYR A 266 21.69 -5.68 -0.82
N GLY A 267 21.62 -5.97 0.49
CA GLY A 267 22.76 -6.44 1.28
C GLY A 267 23.30 -7.82 0.86
N ILE A 268 22.64 -8.52 -0.08
CA ILE A 268 23.23 -9.66 -0.81
C ILE A 268 24.49 -9.27 -1.60
N TYR A 269 24.62 -7.99 -1.97
CA TYR A 269 25.76 -7.43 -2.70
C TYR A 269 26.81 -6.78 -1.79
N ASP A 270 26.62 -6.76 -0.47
CA ASP A 270 27.62 -6.23 0.46
C ASP A 270 28.83 -7.18 0.56
N PRO A 271 30.07 -6.66 0.63
CA PRO A 271 31.26 -7.50 0.78
C PRO A 271 31.36 -8.07 2.21
N LEU A 272 31.26 -9.38 2.33
CA LEU A 272 31.47 -10.12 3.57
C LEU A 272 32.97 -10.27 3.84
N PHE A 273 33.48 -9.53 4.82
CA PHE A 273 34.80 -9.75 5.43
C PHE A 273 34.75 -10.90 6.44
N SER A 274 35.75 -11.78 6.41
CA SER A 274 35.95 -12.87 7.36
C SER A 274 37.36 -12.82 7.95
N LEU A 275 37.49 -13.18 9.23
CA LEU A 275 38.77 -13.28 9.93
C LEU A 275 38.73 -14.53 10.84
N THR A 276 39.63 -15.48 10.58
CA THR A 276 39.74 -16.73 11.35
C THR A 276 41.07 -16.75 12.09
N LEU A 277 41.00 -16.51 13.40
CA LEU A 277 42.13 -16.63 14.33
C LEU A 277 41.98 -17.92 15.12
N ALA A 278 42.83 -18.93 14.85
CA ALA A 278 42.80 -20.19 15.60
C ALA A 278 44.19 -20.63 16.03
N ARG A 279 44.26 -21.32 17.17
CA ARG A 279 45.44 -22.05 17.64
C ARG A 279 44.97 -23.37 18.24
N GLY A 280 45.57 -24.47 17.82
CA GLY A 280 45.23 -25.80 18.33
C GLY A 280 46.42 -26.73 18.39
N LYS A 281 46.22 -27.86 19.08
CA LYS A 281 47.13 -28.99 19.13
C LYS A 281 46.37 -30.24 18.73
N ASN A 282 46.80 -30.89 17.65
CA ASN A 282 46.33 -32.20 17.25
C ASN A 282 47.30 -33.25 17.79
N GLN A 283 46.79 -34.31 18.43
CA GLN A 283 47.62 -35.40 18.96
C GLN A 283 47.10 -36.72 18.40
N GLN A 284 47.95 -37.43 17.65
CA GLN A 284 47.59 -38.65 16.97
C GLN A 284 48.58 -39.77 17.28
N ARG A 285 48.06 -40.97 17.54
CA ARG A 285 48.86 -42.20 17.63
C ARG A 285 48.88 -42.86 16.26
N LEU A 286 50.04 -42.83 15.62
CA LEU A 286 50.32 -43.45 14.34
C LEU A 286 50.69 -44.92 14.58
N ASN A 287 49.87 -45.84 14.06
CA ASN A 287 50.17 -47.26 14.05
C ASN A 287 50.98 -47.58 12.78
N GLN A 288 52.31 -47.62 12.89
CA GLN A 288 53.21 -47.91 11.78
C GLN A 288 53.68 -49.37 11.84
N LEU A 289 54.11 -49.92 10.70
CA LEU A 289 54.36 -51.37 10.50
C LEU A 289 55.34 -52.02 11.50
N SER A 290 56.14 -51.23 12.23
CA SER A 290 57.05 -51.73 13.27
C SER A 290 57.07 -50.91 14.57
N THR A 291 56.27 -49.83 14.67
CA THR A 291 56.27 -48.91 15.82
C THR A 291 54.92 -48.23 16.01
N VAL A 292 54.49 -48.05 17.27
CA VAL A 292 53.44 -47.08 17.61
C VAL A 292 54.11 -45.75 17.96
N SER A 293 53.93 -44.76 17.11
CA SER A 293 54.57 -43.44 17.24
C SER A 293 53.52 -42.38 17.57
N GLN A 294 53.82 -41.45 18.49
CA GLN A 294 52.97 -40.30 18.75
C GLN A 294 53.43 -39.12 17.88
N SER A 295 52.50 -38.54 17.12
CA SER A 295 52.71 -37.26 16.46
C SER A 295 51.85 -36.20 17.16
N ASN A 296 52.50 -35.14 17.61
CA ASN A 296 51.84 -33.93 18.08
C ASN A 296 52.07 -32.85 17.03
N THR A 297 51.00 -32.14 16.66
CA THR A 297 51.03 -31.05 15.68
C THR A 297 50.41 -29.80 16.32
N ASP A 298 51.24 -28.81 16.63
CA ASP A 298 50.80 -27.48 17.07
C ASP A 298 50.62 -26.58 15.86
N TYR A 299 49.41 -26.04 15.67
CA TYR A 299 49.08 -25.17 14.55
C TYR A 299 48.55 -23.80 15.01
N ARG A 300 48.75 -22.79 14.16
CA ARG A 300 48.14 -21.46 14.25
C ARG A 300 47.64 -21.06 12.87
N ILE A 301 46.48 -20.43 12.82
CA ILE A 301 45.77 -19.98 11.61
C ILE A 301 45.45 -18.51 11.78
N TYR A 302 45.73 -17.72 10.75
CA TYR A 302 45.58 -16.27 10.69
C TYR A 302 44.93 -15.86 9.36
N ASP A 303 43.83 -16.51 9.00
CA ASP A 303 43.20 -16.33 7.69
C ASP A 303 42.29 -15.10 7.66
N ALA A 304 42.35 -14.33 6.59
CA ALA A 304 41.45 -13.19 6.33
C ALA A 304 40.88 -13.30 4.91
N GLY A 305 39.61 -12.97 4.71
CA GLY A 305 38.98 -13.05 3.39
C GLY A 305 37.94 -11.95 3.17
N VAL A 306 37.68 -11.65 1.89
CA VAL A 306 36.56 -10.81 1.46
C VAL A 306 35.83 -11.52 0.34
N SER A 307 34.51 -11.68 0.46
CA SER A 307 33.67 -12.30 -0.57
C SER A 307 32.43 -11.48 -0.87
N GLN A 308 31.97 -11.49 -2.12
CA GLN A 308 30.84 -10.70 -2.60
C GLN A 308 30.05 -11.49 -3.64
N GLN A 309 28.72 -11.45 -3.59
CA GLN A 309 27.87 -11.99 -4.65
C GLN A 309 27.69 -10.95 -5.77
N ILE A 310 27.52 -11.40 -7.02
CA ILE A 310 27.28 -10.54 -8.19
C ILE A 310 25.91 -10.83 -8.82
N VAL A 311 25.39 -9.88 -9.59
CA VAL A 311 24.00 -9.85 -10.13
C VAL A 311 23.63 -11.10 -10.95
N THR A 312 24.62 -11.76 -11.55
CA THR A 312 24.49 -13.02 -12.31
C THR A 312 24.25 -14.27 -11.45
N GLY A 313 24.31 -14.15 -10.13
CA GLY A 313 24.30 -15.26 -9.16
C GLY A 313 25.68 -15.80 -8.83
N GLY A 314 26.74 -15.28 -9.46
CA GLY A 314 28.12 -15.64 -9.18
C GLY A 314 28.63 -15.08 -7.84
N LYS A 315 29.75 -15.62 -7.36
CA LYS A 315 30.46 -15.17 -6.16
C LYS A 315 31.94 -14.93 -6.47
N LEU A 316 32.43 -13.76 -6.12
CA LEU A 316 33.84 -13.37 -6.16
C LEU A 316 34.40 -13.45 -4.74
N GLY A 317 35.61 -13.98 -4.57
CA GLY A 317 36.30 -14.08 -3.27
C GLY A 317 37.78 -13.79 -3.39
N LEU A 318 38.32 -13.04 -2.44
CA LEU A 318 39.75 -12.83 -2.23
C LEU A 318 40.10 -13.32 -0.83
N ASP A 319 40.76 -14.47 -0.76
CA ASP A 319 41.17 -15.14 0.47
C ASP A 319 42.68 -14.98 0.67
N PHE A 320 43.12 -14.65 1.87
CA PHE A 320 44.51 -14.77 2.31
C PHE A 320 44.55 -15.74 3.50
N THR A 321 45.03 -16.95 3.28
CA THR A 321 45.28 -17.89 4.37
C THR A 321 46.73 -17.78 4.86
N ASN A 322 46.94 -17.98 6.15
CA ASN A 322 48.26 -18.03 6.76
C ASN A 322 48.27 -19.07 7.89
N GLN A 323 48.88 -20.22 7.63
CA GLN A 323 49.02 -21.28 8.62
C GLN A 323 50.48 -21.48 9.01
N ARG A 324 50.75 -21.43 10.32
CA ARG A 324 52.02 -21.89 10.89
C ARG A 324 51.82 -23.25 11.54
N THR A 325 52.56 -24.27 11.11
CA THR A 325 52.51 -25.62 11.69
C THR A 325 53.87 -26.02 12.25
N SER A 326 53.88 -26.67 13.43
CA SER A 326 55.06 -27.29 14.00
C SER A 326 54.75 -28.69 14.52
N TYR A 327 55.70 -29.61 14.35
CA TYR A 327 55.52 -31.04 14.62
C TYR A 327 56.58 -31.53 15.62
N ASP A 328 56.17 -32.31 16.62
CA ASP A 328 57.13 -32.98 17.51
C ASP A 328 57.82 -34.18 16.81
N PHE A 329 57.12 -34.82 15.86
CA PHE A 329 57.64 -35.91 15.03
C PHE A 329 56.86 -36.01 13.72
N ALA A 330 57.55 -35.76 12.59
CA ALA A 330 57.00 -35.87 11.24
C ALA A 330 58.09 -36.24 10.20
N PRO A 331 58.34 -37.54 9.93
CA PRO A 331 59.30 -37.98 8.93
C PRO A 331 58.97 -37.41 7.53
N GLY A 332 59.99 -36.87 6.84
CA GLY A 332 59.84 -36.29 5.50
C GLY A 332 59.47 -34.79 5.47
N VAL A 333 59.22 -34.15 6.62
CA VAL A 333 59.03 -32.69 6.69
C VAL A 333 60.38 -31.99 6.71
N LEU A 334 60.66 -31.16 5.69
CA LEU A 334 61.92 -30.42 5.56
C LEU A 334 61.96 -29.12 6.38
N TYR A 335 60.80 -28.46 6.56
CA TYR A 335 60.67 -27.18 7.28
C TYR A 335 59.78 -27.34 8.51
N ASN A 336 60.34 -27.14 9.70
CA ASN A 336 59.64 -27.27 10.99
C ASN A 336 60.16 -26.21 12.00
N PRO A 337 59.36 -25.20 12.37
CA PRO A 337 58.02 -24.93 11.86
C PRO A 337 58.00 -24.68 10.36
N ASN A 338 56.86 -24.96 9.73
CA ASN A 338 56.53 -24.37 8.45
C ASN A 338 55.62 -23.15 8.65
N TYR A 339 55.76 -22.21 7.73
CA TYR A 339 54.80 -21.14 7.45
C TYR A 339 54.31 -21.38 6.04
N ALA A 340 52.99 -21.43 5.85
CA ALA A 340 52.36 -21.62 4.55
C ALA A 340 51.27 -20.56 4.39
N SER A 341 51.54 -19.59 3.52
CA SER A 341 50.58 -18.56 3.11
C SER A 341 50.01 -18.86 1.73
N GLU A 342 48.72 -18.59 1.51
CA GLU A 342 48.10 -18.60 0.18
C GLU A 342 47.24 -17.35 -0.02
N LEU A 343 47.62 -16.48 -0.97
CA LEU A 343 46.75 -15.41 -1.47
C LEU A 343 46.01 -15.91 -2.70
N LYS A 344 44.68 -15.95 -2.65
CA LYS A 344 43.81 -16.61 -3.64
C LYS A 344 42.65 -15.71 -4.06
N LEU A 345 42.60 -15.40 -5.35
CA LEU A 345 41.40 -14.87 -6.00
C LEU A 345 40.57 -16.05 -6.53
N SER A 346 39.25 -16.01 -6.33
CA SER A 346 38.32 -17.02 -6.83
C SER A 346 37.01 -16.43 -7.35
N LEU A 347 36.44 -17.09 -8.35
CA LEU A 347 35.16 -16.80 -8.96
C LEU A 347 34.39 -18.12 -9.11
N THR A 348 33.15 -18.17 -8.62
CA THR A 348 32.21 -19.26 -8.88
C THR A 348 30.97 -18.68 -9.54
N GLN A 349 30.63 -19.13 -10.75
CA GLN A 349 29.54 -18.60 -11.55
C GLN A 349 28.58 -19.74 -11.96
N PRO A 350 27.33 -19.77 -11.46
CA PRO A 350 26.30 -20.65 -11.99
C PRO A 350 26.01 -20.29 -13.46
N LEU A 351 25.75 -21.28 -14.30
CA LEU A 351 25.47 -21.13 -15.73
C LEU A 351 24.04 -21.56 -16.12
N LEU A 352 23.31 -22.26 -15.24
CA LEU A 352 21.96 -22.77 -15.48
C LEU A 352 21.05 -22.54 -14.26
N LYS A 353 20.97 -23.50 -13.34
CA LYS A 353 20.32 -23.28 -12.04
C LYS A 353 21.06 -22.20 -11.25
N ASN A 354 20.33 -21.33 -10.58
CA ASN A 354 20.80 -20.14 -9.87
C ASN A 354 21.47 -19.05 -10.75
N PHE A 355 21.50 -19.20 -12.08
CA PHE A 355 21.99 -18.16 -12.97
C PHE A 355 20.93 -17.08 -13.22
N GLY A 356 21.38 -15.83 -13.27
CA GLY A 356 20.60 -14.69 -13.76
C GLY A 356 19.94 -13.83 -12.67
N ARG A 357 19.49 -12.65 -13.11
CA ARG A 357 19.03 -11.57 -12.23
C ARG A 357 17.81 -11.95 -11.39
N THR A 358 16.74 -12.49 -11.98
CA THR A 358 15.48 -12.80 -11.26
C THR A 358 15.67 -13.78 -10.09
N VAL A 359 16.58 -14.75 -10.24
CA VAL A 359 16.85 -15.78 -9.22
C VAL A 359 17.75 -15.24 -8.12
N THR A 360 18.73 -14.42 -8.49
CA THR A 360 19.65 -13.74 -7.55
C THR A 360 18.93 -12.69 -6.72
N GLU A 361 18.11 -11.86 -7.37
CA GLU A 361 17.37 -10.76 -6.77
C GLU A 361 16.00 -11.17 -6.22
N GLN A 362 15.67 -12.47 -6.14
CA GLN A 362 14.34 -12.94 -5.72
C GLN A 362 13.85 -12.25 -4.43
N ALA A 363 14.71 -12.13 -3.42
CA ALA A 363 14.37 -11.48 -2.15
C ALA A 363 14.14 -9.96 -2.30
N ILE A 364 14.89 -9.29 -3.17
CA ILE A 364 14.73 -7.86 -3.49
C ILE A 364 13.40 -7.66 -4.24
N LEU A 365 13.16 -8.44 -5.30
CA LEU A 365 11.94 -8.40 -6.09
C LEU A 365 10.70 -8.70 -5.25
N PHE A 366 10.78 -9.63 -4.29
CA PHE A 366 9.71 -9.88 -3.33
C PHE A 366 9.50 -8.68 -2.39
N ALA A 367 10.57 -8.10 -1.84
CA ALA A 367 10.47 -6.91 -0.99
C ALA A 367 9.90 -5.69 -1.73
N VAL A 368 10.25 -5.48 -3.01
CA VAL A 368 9.63 -4.47 -3.89
C VAL A 368 8.12 -4.70 -4.00
N LYS A 369 7.68 -5.93 -4.26
CA LYS A 369 6.24 -6.26 -4.40
C LYS A 369 5.50 -6.17 -3.06
N ASP A 370 6.14 -6.57 -1.97
CA ASP A 370 5.58 -6.45 -0.62
C ASP A 370 5.49 -4.99 -0.17
N ARG A 371 6.46 -4.12 -0.50
CA ARG A 371 6.34 -2.66 -0.31
C ARG A 371 5.25 -2.05 -1.17
N GLN A 372 5.15 -2.43 -2.44
CA GLN A 372 4.05 -1.99 -3.32
C GLN A 372 2.69 -2.38 -2.73
N ARG A 373 2.59 -3.55 -2.08
CA ARG A 373 1.39 -3.94 -1.34
C ARG A 373 1.16 -3.09 -0.09
N SER A 374 2.18 -2.80 0.72
CA SER A 374 2.05 -1.90 1.89
C SER A 374 1.60 -0.48 1.50
N LEU A 375 1.95 0.01 0.30
CA LEU A 375 1.45 1.28 -0.22
C LEU A 375 -0.05 1.22 -0.53
N GLU A 376 -0.53 0.15 -1.16
CA GLU A 376 -1.96 -0.05 -1.40
C GLU A 376 -2.74 -0.28 -0.09
N ASP A 377 -2.13 -0.92 0.92
CA ASP A 377 -2.71 -1.01 2.27
C ASP A 377 -2.82 0.37 2.96
N LEU A 378 -1.81 1.24 2.80
CA LEU A 378 -1.88 2.63 3.25
C LEU A 378 -2.97 3.44 2.51
N ARG A 379 -3.11 3.25 1.19
CA ARG A 379 -4.21 3.85 0.42
C ARG A 379 -5.55 3.36 0.94
N ASN A 380 -5.72 2.06 1.16
CA ASN A 380 -6.97 1.49 1.68
C ASN A 380 -7.33 2.03 3.08
N GLN A 381 -6.34 2.21 3.95
CA GLN A 381 -6.56 2.83 5.25
C GLN A 381 -6.95 4.31 5.11
N ALA A 382 -6.35 5.05 4.17
CA ALA A 382 -6.75 6.44 3.88
C ALA A 382 -8.20 6.55 3.37
N PHE A 383 -8.63 5.68 2.44
CA PHE A 383 -10.03 5.57 2.02
C PHE A 383 -10.96 5.29 3.21
N THR A 384 -10.54 4.40 4.12
CA THR A 384 -11.36 3.97 5.27
C THR A 384 -11.49 5.09 6.31
N VAL A 385 -10.40 5.79 6.64
CA VAL A 385 -10.41 6.89 7.62
C VAL A 385 -11.14 8.11 7.07
N LEU A 386 -10.92 8.51 5.81
CA LEU A 386 -11.64 9.64 5.22
C LEU A 386 -13.14 9.38 5.11
N ALA A 387 -13.55 8.17 4.69
CA ALA A 387 -14.96 7.82 4.67
C ALA A 387 -15.59 7.85 6.07
N GLY A 388 -14.91 7.29 7.07
CA GLY A 388 -15.35 7.35 8.47
C GLY A 388 -15.47 8.77 9.01
N VAL A 389 -14.53 9.67 8.67
CA VAL A 389 -14.56 11.08 9.07
C VAL A 389 -15.73 11.81 8.43
N ARG A 390 -15.98 11.63 7.13
CA ARG A 390 -17.16 12.20 6.44
C ARG A 390 -18.46 11.71 7.06
N ASP A 391 -18.59 10.40 7.25
CA ASP A 391 -19.81 9.80 7.78
C ASP A 391 -20.07 10.22 9.25
N ALA A 392 -19.03 10.38 10.06
CA ALA A 392 -19.12 10.93 11.42
C ALA A 392 -19.45 12.44 11.41
N TYR A 393 -18.86 13.22 10.49
CA TYR A 393 -19.13 14.65 10.36
C TYR A 393 -20.58 14.92 9.93
N TYR A 394 -21.09 14.19 8.94
CA TYR A 394 -22.50 14.25 8.56
C TYR A 394 -23.43 13.78 9.68
N GLU A 395 -22.99 12.88 10.56
CA GLU A 395 -23.75 12.51 11.77
C GLU A 395 -23.80 13.65 12.79
N VAL A 396 -22.68 14.34 13.05
CA VAL A 396 -22.63 15.53 13.92
C VAL A 396 -23.52 16.66 13.41
N LEU A 397 -23.58 16.89 12.09
CA LEU A 397 -24.52 17.85 11.51
C LEU A 397 -25.98 17.39 11.69
N ARG A 398 -26.27 16.10 11.47
CA ARG A 398 -27.61 15.51 11.64
C ARG A 398 -28.11 15.65 13.08
N SER A 399 -27.27 15.37 14.08
CA SER A 399 -27.62 15.48 15.49
C SER A 399 -27.70 16.92 16.00
N ARG A 400 -26.92 17.86 15.43
CA ARG A 400 -26.98 19.30 15.75
C ARG A 400 -28.34 19.89 15.36
N ASP A 401 -28.78 19.56 14.16
CA ASP A 401 -30.03 20.09 13.59
C ASP A 401 -31.25 19.46 14.30
N GLU A 402 -31.17 18.17 14.65
CA GLU A 402 -32.15 17.46 15.48
C GLU A 402 -32.24 18.03 16.90
N LEU A 403 -31.11 18.27 17.58
CA LEU A 403 -31.05 18.89 18.92
C LEU A 403 -31.69 20.28 18.92
N THR A 404 -31.36 21.09 17.91
CA THR A 404 -31.94 22.44 17.71
C THR A 404 -33.47 22.36 17.52
N TYR A 405 -33.95 21.33 16.82
CA TYR A 405 -35.38 21.08 16.69
C TYR A 405 -36.03 20.67 18.03
N ARG A 406 -35.44 19.74 18.79
CA ARG A 406 -35.99 19.27 20.07
C ARG A 406 -36.08 20.38 21.12
N GLN A 407 -35.13 21.32 21.13
CA GLN A 407 -35.22 22.55 21.93
C GLN A 407 -36.46 23.38 21.53
N THR A 408 -36.63 23.65 20.23
CA THR A 408 -37.79 24.41 19.69
C THR A 408 -39.13 23.72 19.99
N SER A 409 -39.16 22.38 19.91
CA SER A 409 -40.31 21.54 20.23
C SER A 409 -40.72 21.65 21.71
N LEU A 410 -39.74 21.58 22.64
CA LEU A 410 -39.98 21.77 24.07
C LEU A 410 -40.49 23.18 24.40
N GLU A 411 -39.94 24.24 23.79
CA GLU A 411 -40.44 25.61 23.95
C GLU A 411 -41.91 25.74 23.51
N LEU A 412 -42.30 25.07 22.43
CA LEU A 412 -43.68 25.08 21.93
C LEU A 412 -44.62 24.32 22.89
N ALA A 413 -44.20 23.15 23.40
CA ALA A 413 -44.96 22.40 24.39
C ALA A 413 -45.17 23.21 25.70
N GLN A 414 -44.11 23.87 26.20
CA GLN A 414 -44.19 24.73 27.37
C GLN A 414 -45.11 25.95 27.16
N ARG A 415 -45.12 26.52 25.95
CA ARG A 415 -46.04 27.61 25.55
C ARG A 415 -47.49 27.14 25.54
N VAL A 416 -47.76 25.97 24.94
CA VAL A 416 -49.08 25.32 24.93
C VAL A 416 -49.58 25.06 26.35
N LEU A 417 -48.73 24.56 27.25
CA LEU A 417 -49.06 24.35 28.67
C LEU A 417 -49.41 25.68 29.38
N LYS A 418 -48.64 26.74 29.14
CA LYS A 418 -48.87 28.08 29.72
C LYS A 418 -50.21 28.68 29.26
N GLU A 419 -50.55 28.54 27.98
CA GLU A 419 -51.84 28.95 27.42
C GLU A 419 -53.01 28.15 28.02
N ASN A 420 -52.85 26.83 28.12
CA ASN A 420 -53.90 25.94 28.63
C ASN A 420 -54.21 26.24 30.10
N ARG A 421 -53.18 26.36 30.95
CA ARG A 421 -53.33 26.77 32.35
C ARG A 421 -54.08 28.11 32.47
N ALA A 422 -53.78 29.09 31.61
CA ALA A 422 -54.50 30.36 31.58
C ALA A 422 -55.98 30.22 31.15
N ARG A 423 -56.28 29.40 30.13
CA ARG A 423 -57.65 29.16 29.64
C ARG A 423 -58.51 28.38 30.66
N VAL A 424 -57.94 27.40 31.35
CA VAL A 424 -58.64 26.66 32.43
C VAL A 424 -58.89 27.56 33.64
N ASN A 425 -57.92 28.38 34.06
CA ASN A 425 -58.09 29.35 35.15
C ASN A 425 -59.16 30.41 34.83
N ALA A 426 -59.40 30.70 33.54
CA ALA A 426 -60.49 31.56 33.07
C ALA A 426 -61.84 30.82 32.89
N GLY A 427 -61.91 29.52 33.17
CA GLY A 427 -63.13 28.70 33.09
C GLY A 427 -63.58 28.34 31.67
N VAL A 428 -62.72 28.53 30.65
CA VAL A 428 -63.07 28.34 29.22
C VAL A 428 -62.42 27.10 28.56
N MET A 429 -61.86 26.20 29.38
CA MET A 429 -61.17 24.97 28.95
C MET A 429 -61.24 23.93 30.08
N ALA A 430 -61.13 22.64 29.74
CA ALA A 430 -61.25 21.57 30.73
C ALA A 430 -59.92 21.30 31.46
N PRO A 431 -59.91 20.93 32.76
CA PRO A 431 -58.65 20.65 33.49
C PRO A 431 -57.80 19.52 32.89
N ILE A 432 -58.40 18.61 32.10
CA ILE A 432 -57.67 17.55 31.40
C ILE A 432 -56.69 18.11 30.35
N ASP A 433 -56.97 19.27 29.72
CA ASP A 433 -56.05 19.95 28.80
C ASP A 433 -54.75 20.41 29.46
N ILE A 434 -54.71 20.54 30.80
CA ILE A 434 -53.46 20.79 31.54
C ILE A 434 -52.65 19.50 31.62
N LEU A 435 -53.28 18.39 32.03
CA LEU A 435 -52.60 17.09 32.19
C LEU A 435 -52.05 16.58 30.85
N GLU A 436 -52.80 16.70 29.75
CA GLU A 436 -52.30 16.38 28.41
C GLU A 436 -51.06 17.21 28.03
N ALA A 437 -51.08 18.51 28.34
CA ALA A 437 -49.95 19.41 28.05
C ALA A 437 -48.74 19.17 28.97
N GLU A 438 -48.94 18.77 30.22
CA GLU A 438 -47.86 18.40 31.14
C GLU A 438 -47.18 17.09 30.73
N VAL A 439 -47.95 16.09 30.31
CA VAL A 439 -47.41 14.86 29.70
C VAL A 439 -46.63 15.19 28.42
N GLY A 440 -47.16 16.06 27.55
CA GLY A 440 -46.46 16.54 26.35
C GLY A 440 -45.13 17.22 26.66
N VAL A 441 -45.08 18.09 27.67
CA VAL A 441 -43.82 18.73 28.11
C VAL A 441 -42.83 17.71 28.63
N LYS A 442 -43.24 16.76 29.50
CA LYS A 442 -42.33 15.73 30.03
C LYS A 442 -41.83 14.76 28.95
N GLN A 443 -42.65 14.47 27.95
CA GLN A 443 -42.24 13.71 26.77
C GLN A 443 -41.15 14.45 25.98
N ARG A 444 -41.27 15.77 25.76
CA ARG A 444 -40.24 16.57 25.07
C ARG A 444 -38.98 16.85 25.89
N GLU A 445 -39.09 16.94 27.22
CA GLU A 445 -37.91 16.98 28.10
C GLU A 445 -37.05 15.71 27.92
N ARG A 446 -37.66 14.52 27.86
CA ARG A 446 -36.94 13.27 27.58
C ARG A 446 -36.33 13.26 26.18
N ASP A 447 -37.12 13.59 25.15
CA ASP A 447 -36.64 13.59 23.76
C ASP A 447 -35.48 14.58 23.54
N LEU A 448 -35.43 15.67 24.30
CA LEU A 448 -34.31 16.61 24.32
C LEU A 448 -33.06 16.01 24.97
N LEU A 449 -33.18 15.30 26.09
CA LEU A 449 -32.05 14.64 26.75
C LEU A 449 -31.43 13.54 25.86
N ASP A 450 -32.26 12.75 25.17
CA ASP A 450 -31.77 11.75 24.19
C ASP A 450 -31.02 12.42 23.01
N ALA A 451 -31.50 13.56 22.52
CA ALA A 451 -30.82 14.33 21.47
C ALA A 451 -29.53 15.01 21.95
N GLN A 452 -29.47 15.47 23.21
CA GLN A 452 -28.24 15.99 23.83
C GLN A 452 -27.16 14.91 23.92
N ARG A 453 -27.51 13.71 24.41
CA ARG A 453 -26.59 12.56 24.44
C ARG A 453 -26.11 12.21 23.02
N GLN A 454 -27.03 12.07 22.06
CA GLN A 454 -26.65 11.72 20.68
C GLN A 454 -25.71 12.77 20.04
N GLN A 455 -25.86 14.06 20.36
CA GLN A 455 -24.93 15.09 19.91
C GLN A 455 -23.53 14.93 20.54
N GLN A 456 -23.44 14.53 21.80
CA GLN A 456 -22.16 14.26 22.47
C GLN A 456 -21.51 12.99 21.90
N ASP A 457 -22.25 11.88 21.80
CA ASP A 457 -21.80 10.61 21.21
C ASP A 457 -21.20 10.82 19.79
N ALA A 458 -21.84 11.66 18.97
CA ALA A 458 -21.38 11.98 17.61
C ALA A 458 -20.10 12.83 17.60
N LEU A 459 -20.00 13.82 18.49
CA LEU A 459 -18.81 14.68 18.62
C LEU A 459 -17.60 13.92 19.15
N ASP A 460 -17.78 13.01 20.11
CA ASP A 460 -16.70 12.20 20.67
C ASP A 460 -16.18 11.18 19.64
N ASN A 461 -17.07 10.58 18.84
CA ASN A 461 -16.68 9.73 17.72
C ASN A 461 -15.89 10.50 16.64
N LEU A 462 -16.28 11.74 16.33
CA LEU A 462 -15.50 12.61 15.44
C LEU A 462 -14.13 12.94 16.06
N ALA A 463 -14.08 13.34 17.33
CA ALA A 463 -12.83 13.67 18.03
C ALA A 463 -11.85 12.49 18.06
N LEU A 464 -12.34 11.26 18.26
CA LEU A 464 -11.57 10.02 18.18
C LEU A 464 -10.94 9.81 16.80
N LEU A 465 -11.69 10.00 15.72
CA LEU A 465 -11.18 9.88 14.35
C LEU A 465 -10.14 10.96 14.01
N LEU A 466 -10.30 12.17 14.56
CA LEU A 466 -9.32 13.25 14.44
C LEU A 466 -8.10 13.07 15.36
N ASN A 467 -8.14 12.15 16.32
CA ASN A 467 -7.17 12.05 17.42
C ASN A 467 -7.04 13.37 18.22
N SER A 468 -8.15 14.08 18.41
CA SER A 468 -8.19 15.28 19.27
C SER A 468 -8.29 14.89 20.75
N GLN A 469 -7.55 15.58 21.62
CA GLN A 469 -7.77 15.56 23.07
C GLN A 469 -8.59 16.76 23.56
N GLU A 470 -8.81 17.76 22.71
CA GLU A 470 -9.67 18.90 23.00
C GLU A 470 -11.07 18.68 22.39
N PRO A 471 -12.16 19.17 23.02
CA PRO A 471 -13.50 19.06 22.47
C PRO A 471 -13.59 19.70 21.09
N VAL A 472 -14.13 18.96 20.13
CA VAL A 472 -14.33 19.40 18.75
C VAL A 472 -15.72 20.01 18.60
N ARG A 473 -15.88 20.97 17.68
CA ARG A 473 -17.19 21.40 17.14
C ARG A 473 -17.15 21.35 15.61
N ALA A 474 -18.23 20.88 14.99
CA ALA A 474 -18.41 21.10 13.55
C ALA A 474 -18.60 22.60 13.26
N GLY A 475 -18.27 23.02 12.04
CA GLY A 475 -18.61 24.35 11.55
C GLY A 475 -20.11 24.51 11.30
N ASP A 476 -20.54 25.74 10.99
CA ASP A 476 -21.94 26.07 10.67
C ASP A 476 -22.32 25.67 9.22
N GLU A 477 -21.79 24.53 8.76
CA GLU A 477 -22.04 23.95 7.45
C GLU A 477 -23.44 23.32 7.39
N LEU A 478 -24.01 23.30 6.18
CA LEU A 478 -25.31 22.70 5.87
C LEU A 478 -25.12 21.35 5.15
N LEU A 479 -26.10 20.45 5.31
CA LEU A 479 -26.16 19.22 4.52
C LEU A 479 -26.61 19.52 3.08
N GLU A 480 -25.63 19.87 2.25
CA GLU A 480 -25.78 20.04 0.81
C GLU A 480 -26.21 18.74 0.09
N VAL A 481 -26.59 18.85 -1.18
CA VAL A 481 -27.02 17.72 -2.01
C VAL A 481 -26.27 17.81 -3.35
N PRO A 482 -25.01 17.38 -3.42
CA PRO A 482 -24.18 17.51 -4.62
C PRO A 482 -24.72 16.65 -5.78
N GLU A 483 -24.68 17.16 -7.00
CA GLU A 483 -25.09 16.40 -8.18
C GLU A 483 -23.93 15.53 -8.70
N LEU A 484 -24.02 14.22 -8.47
CA LEU A 484 -23.12 13.24 -9.08
C LEU A 484 -23.75 12.61 -10.33
N ALA A 485 -23.01 12.64 -11.45
CA ALA A 485 -23.32 11.83 -12.62
C ALA A 485 -22.79 10.40 -12.38
N THR A 486 -23.70 9.43 -12.27
CA THR A 486 -23.35 8.03 -11.98
C THR A 486 -23.64 7.12 -13.16
N ASP A 487 -22.63 6.33 -13.54
CA ASP A 487 -22.77 5.20 -14.46
C ASP A 487 -22.00 3.99 -13.90
N LEU A 488 -22.48 2.80 -14.23
CA LEU A 488 -21.94 1.53 -13.73
C LEU A 488 -20.64 1.16 -14.42
N GLU A 489 -20.50 1.40 -15.72
CA GLU A 489 -19.31 0.95 -16.47
C GLU A 489 -18.14 1.92 -16.28
N THR A 490 -18.36 3.23 -16.35
CA THR A 490 -17.31 4.23 -16.02
C THR A 490 -16.86 4.09 -14.57
N GLY A 491 -17.78 3.95 -13.60
CA GLY A 491 -17.43 3.69 -12.20
C GLY A 491 -16.69 2.36 -11.99
N PHE A 492 -16.96 1.33 -12.79
CA PHE A 492 -16.23 0.06 -12.75
C PHE A 492 -14.83 0.18 -13.36
N GLN A 493 -14.65 0.89 -14.47
CA GLN A 493 -13.33 1.14 -15.05
C GLN A 493 -12.46 2.03 -14.14
N ALA A 494 -13.06 3.03 -13.47
CA ALA A 494 -12.41 3.80 -12.41
C ALA A 494 -11.96 2.87 -11.27
N ALA A 495 -12.84 1.97 -10.81
CA ALA A 495 -12.52 1.03 -9.75
C ALA A 495 -11.34 0.10 -10.09
N LEU A 496 -11.27 -0.43 -11.31
CA LEU A 496 -10.14 -1.27 -11.76
C LEU A 496 -8.79 -0.54 -11.71
N ALA A 497 -8.78 0.79 -11.89
CA ALA A 497 -7.58 1.62 -11.81
C ALA A 497 -7.28 2.07 -10.36
N GLY A 498 -8.27 2.64 -9.68
CA GLY A 498 -8.10 3.36 -8.42
C GLY A 498 -8.19 2.52 -7.13
N ARG A 499 -8.93 1.40 -7.12
CA ARG A 499 -9.15 0.63 -5.89
C ARG A 499 -7.90 -0.08 -5.38
N PRO A 500 -7.49 0.13 -4.12
CA PRO A 500 -6.28 -0.51 -3.59
C PRO A 500 -6.41 -2.02 -3.38
N ASP A 501 -7.60 -2.56 -3.11
CA ASP A 501 -7.81 -4.01 -2.93
C ASP A 501 -7.58 -4.80 -4.22
N ILE A 502 -7.96 -4.24 -5.38
CA ILE A 502 -7.61 -4.75 -6.70
C ILE A 502 -6.10 -4.63 -6.94
N GLN A 503 -5.52 -3.45 -6.73
CA GLN A 503 -4.08 -3.23 -6.97
C GLN A 503 -3.18 -4.13 -6.10
N LYS A 504 -3.58 -4.37 -4.85
CA LYS A 504 -2.97 -5.34 -3.93
C LYS A 504 -3.00 -6.77 -4.48
N ARG A 505 -4.16 -7.26 -4.95
CA ARG A 505 -4.25 -8.61 -5.57
C ARG A 505 -3.42 -8.72 -6.87
N LEU A 506 -3.26 -7.62 -7.62
CA LEU A 506 -2.33 -7.57 -8.76
C LEU A 506 -0.86 -7.64 -8.32
N ARG A 507 -0.44 -6.94 -7.26
CA ARG A 507 0.93 -7.05 -6.71
C ARG A 507 1.23 -8.48 -6.22
N ASP A 508 0.28 -9.11 -5.52
CA ASP A 508 0.41 -10.51 -5.07
C ASP A 508 0.53 -11.49 -6.27
N MET A 509 -0.18 -11.22 -7.38
CA MET A 509 -0.08 -12.04 -8.60
C MET A 509 1.28 -11.88 -9.28
N GLU A 510 1.82 -10.66 -9.39
CA GLU A 510 3.16 -10.41 -9.91
C GLU A 510 4.24 -11.09 -9.03
N ARG A 511 4.12 -11.02 -7.70
CA ARG A 511 5.05 -11.71 -6.78
C ARG A 511 5.02 -13.22 -6.98
N LEU A 512 3.84 -13.80 -7.20
CA LEU A 512 3.66 -15.24 -7.46
C LEU A 512 4.15 -15.66 -8.86
N GLN A 513 4.08 -14.78 -9.86
CA GLN A 513 4.71 -15.01 -11.17
C GLN A 513 6.24 -15.09 -11.05
N ILE A 514 6.85 -14.22 -10.22
CA ILE A 514 8.29 -14.28 -9.91
C ILE A 514 8.63 -15.57 -9.14
N GLU A 515 7.79 -15.97 -8.16
CA GLU A 515 7.92 -17.28 -7.47
C GLU A 515 7.83 -18.47 -8.46
N GLN A 516 7.06 -18.35 -9.54
CA GLN A 516 6.95 -19.36 -10.60
C GLN A 516 8.16 -19.34 -11.56
N GLU A 517 8.70 -18.17 -11.93
CA GLU A 517 9.91 -18.06 -12.76
C GLU A 517 11.12 -18.67 -12.04
N VAL A 518 11.31 -18.35 -10.75
CA VAL A 518 12.37 -18.93 -9.93
C VAL A 518 12.19 -20.42 -9.70
N ALA A 519 10.99 -20.90 -9.37
CA ALA A 519 10.73 -22.34 -9.27
C ALA A 519 11.01 -23.07 -10.61
N GLY A 520 10.77 -22.40 -11.75
CA GLY A 520 11.16 -22.86 -13.07
C GLY A 520 12.68 -23.06 -13.21
N ASN A 521 13.48 -22.07 -12.82
CA ASN A 521 14.95 -22.17 -12.82
C ASN A 521 15.46 -23.27 -11.87
N GLN A 522 14.83 -23.45 -10.70
CA GLN A 522 15.24 -24.45 -9.70
C GLN A 522 15.13 -25.91 -10.20
N ARG A 523 14.40 -26.16 -11.31
CA ARG A 523 14.31 -27.47 -11.99
C ARG A 523 15.51 -27.79 -12.89
N LEU A 524 16.33 -26.80 -13.26
CA LEU A 524 17.50 -26.99 -14.11
C LEU A 524 18.63 -27.75 -13.37
N PRO A 525 19.58 -28.36 -14.09
CA PRO A 525 20.84 -28.80 -13.50
C PRO A 525 21.65 -27.64 -12.91
N GLY A 526 22.33 -27.89 -11.80
CA GLY A 526 23.39 -27.01 -11.30
C GLY A 526 24.62 -27.21 -12.17
N LEU A 527 24.99 -26.19 -12.94
CA LEU A 527 26.19 -26.18 -13.79
C LEU A 527 27.01 -24.96 -13.38
N ASP A 528 28.06 -25.17 -12.59
CA ASP A 528 28.85 -24.11 -11.98
C ASP A 528 30.24 -24.05 -12.59
N LEU A 529 30.59 -22.90 -13.17
CA LEU A 529 31.97 -22.59 -13.57
C LEU A 529 32.73 -22.10 -12.35
N SER A 530 33.81 -22.78 -11.98
CA SER A 530 34.76 -22.31 -10.97
C SER A 530 36.09 -21.92 -11.61
N ALA A 531 36.62 -20.76 -11.20
CA ALA A 531 37.94 -20.28 -11.58
C ALA A 531 38.66 -19.79 -10.31
N ALA A 532 39.94 -20.13 -10.16
CA ALA A 532 40.77 -19.67 -9.07
C ALA A 532 42.21 -19.40 -9.55
N TYR A 533 42.84 -18.40 -8.95
CA TYR A 533 44.23 -18.04 -9.16
C TYR A 533 44.86 -17.70 -7.81
N SER A 534 45.96 -18.34 -7.44
CA SER A 534 46.61 -18.12 -6.14
C SER A 534 48.12 -18.16 -6.16
N HIS A 535 48.76 -17.43 -5.25
CA HIS A 535 50.20 -17.49 -4.99
C HIS A 535 50.42 -18.17 -3.64
N LYS A 536 51.36 -19.12 -3.59
CA LYS A 536 51.64 -19.94 -2.39
C LYS A 536 53.07 -19.73 -1.90
N GLY A 537 53.22 -19.47 -0.61
CA GLY A 537 54.50 -19.50 0.10
C GLY A 537 54.69 -20.80 0.87
N LEU A 538 55.96 -21.14 1.15
CA LEU A 538 56.32 -22.20 2.08
C LEU A 538 57.70 -21.95 2.72
N GLY A 539 57.72 -21.18 3.81
CA GLY A 539 58.95 -20.76 4.49
C GLY A 539 59.27 -21.54 5.78
N GLN A 540 60.55 -21.50 6.19
CA GLN A 540 60.93 -21.78 7.58
C GLN A 540 60.65 -20.58 8.49
N SER A 541 60.71 -19.37 7.93
CA SER A 541 60.29 -18.13 8.59
C SER A 541 59.18 -17.43 7.82
N TYR A 542 58.51 -16.50 8.49
CA TYR A 542 57.44 -15.68 7.90
C TYR A 542 57.93 -14.74 6.79
N SER A 543 59.20 -14.30 6.82
CA SER A 543 59.77 -13.47 5.76
C SER A 543 59.94 -14.25 4.46
N ASP A 544 60.39 -15.51 4.52
CA ASP A 544 60.63 -16.33 3.34
C ASP A 544 59.29 -16.72 2.68
N ASP A 545 58.32 -17.13 3.52
CA ASP A 545 56.93 -17.42 3.11
C ASP A 545 56.25 -16.21 2.45
N TRP A 546 56.43 -15.00 3.01
CA TRP A 546 55.89 -13.78 2.42
C TRP A 546 56.62 -13.37 1.12
N GLU A 547 57.93 -13.60 0.99
CA GLU A 547 58.66 -13.36 -0.26
C GLU A 547 58.15 -14.29 -1.38
N ASP A 548 57.81 -15.54 -1.06
CA ASP A 548 57.23 -16.48 -2.03
C ASP A 548 55.79 -16.12 -2.44
N VAL A 549 54.94 -15.61 -1.54
CA VAL A 549 53.59 -15.12 -1.91
C VAL A 549 53.66 -13.82 -2.72
N SER A 550 54.55 -12.90 -2.36
CA SER A 550 54.67 -11.60 -3.01
C SER A 550 55.48 -11.63 -4.32
N SER A 551 56.18 -12.73 -4.61
CA SER A 551 56.87 -12.97 -5.88
C SER A 551 56.05 -13.86 -6.83
N ASP A 552 56.42 -13.83 -8.12
CA ASP A 552 55.76 -14.64 -9.16
C ASP A 552 56.36 -16.07 -9.26
N ARG A 553 56.90 -16.60 -8.15
CA ARG A 553 57.61 -17.89 -8.13
C ARG A 553 56.68 -19.11 -8.15
N PHE A 554 55.55 -19.06 -7.44
CA PHE A 554 54.62 -20.19 -7.30
C PHE A 554 53.15 -19.86 -7.61
N PRO A 555 52.82 -19.32 -8.81
CA PRO A 555 51.45 -19.08 -9.23
C PRO A 555 50.72 -20.38 -9.57
N ASN A 556 49.61 -20.63 -8.90
CA ASN A 556 48.68 -21.72 -9.12
C ASN A 556 47.42 -21.17 -9.80
N TRP A 557 46.81 -21.96 -10.68
CA TRP A 557 45.51 -21.63 -11.27
C TRP A 557 44.68 -22.88 -11.50
N GLN A 558 43.37 -22.73 -11.40
CA GLN A 558 42.40 -23.79 -11.65
C GLN A 558 41.20 -23.21 -12.39
N VAL A 559 40.73 -23.91 -13.42
CA VAL A 559 39.41 -23.69 -14.01
C VAL A 559 38.71 -25.04 -14.07
N GLY A 560 37.47 -25.11 -13.60
CA GLY A 560 36.67 -26.32 -13.54
C GLY A 560 35.19 -26.04 -13.80
N VAL A 561 34.46 -27.08 -14.18
CA VAL A 561 33.01 -27.01 -14.38
C VAL A 561 32.38 -28.18 -13.62
N THR A 562 31.49 -27.86 -12.69
CA THR A 562 30.79 -28.84 -11.85
C THR A 562 29.36 -28.99 -12.35
N LEU A 563 28.96 -30.21 -12.72
CA LEU A 563 27.58 -30.54 -13.07
C LEU A 563 26.93 -31.36 -11.95
N SER A 564 25.80 -30.90 -11.44
CA SER A 564 24.98 -31.58 -10.43
C SER A 564 23.52 -31.64 -10.88
N TYR A 565 22.88 -32.79 -10.74
CA TYR A 565 21.47 -32.98 -11.08
C TYR A 565 20.79 -34.00 -10.16
N PRO A 566 19.76 -33.62 -9.39
CA PRO A 566 19.04 -34.56 -8.52
C PRO A 566 18.12 -35.47 -9.34
N LEU A 567 18.48 -36.75 -9.44
CA LEU A 567 17.69 -37.73 -10.20
C LEU A 567 16.24 -37.79 -9.71
N GLY A 568 15.31 -37.67 -10.66
CA GLY A 568 13.86 -37.68 -10.41
C GLY A 568 13.25 -36.35 -9.93
N ASN A 569 14.05 -35.36 -9.50
CA ASN A 569 13.75 -33.94 -9.21
C ASN A 569 12.36 -33.54 -8.63
N ARG A 570 11.67 -34.46 -7.95
CA ARG A 570 10.23 -34.34 -7.62
C ARG A 570 9.87 -33.08 -6.83
N ALA A 571 10.77 -32.57 -6.00
CA ALA A 571 10.55 -31.35 -5.23
C ALA A 571 10.35 -30.13 -6.15
N ALA A 572 11.28 -29.89 -7.10
CA ALA A 572 11.21 -28.73 -7.98
C ALA A 572 10.07 -28.85 -9.03
N ASP A 573 9.77 -30.06 -9.48
CA ASP A 573 8.60 -30.33 -10.34
C ASP A 573 7.27 -30.00 -9.65
N ASN A 574 7.10 -30.45 -8.39
CA ASN A 574 5.90 -30.15 -7.62
C ASN A 574 5.84 -28.68 -7.17
N GLU A 575 6.97 -28.00 -6.98
CA GLU A 575 7.00 -26.57 -6.66
C GLU A 575 6.44 -25.72 -7.81
N VAL A 576 6.84 -26.01 -9.06
CA VAL A 576 6.26 -25.35 -10.24
C VAL A 576 4.79 -25.70 -10.43
N LEU A 577 4.38 -26.94 -10.14
CA LEU A 577 2.96 -27.33 -10.17
C LEU A 577 2.15 -26.57 -9.11
N ARG A 578 2.64 -26.50 -7.86
CA ARG A 578 2.05 -25.76 -6.75
C ARG A 578 1.84 -24.31 -7.13
N ASN A 579 2.87 -23.65 -7.66
CA ASN A 579 2.82 -22.22 -7.96
C ASN A 579 1.91 -21.93 -9.16
N ARG A 580 1.87 -22.82 -10.16
CA ARG A 580 0.87 -22.77 -11.25
C ARG A 580 -0.58 -22.92 -10.75
N VAL A 581 -0.83 -23.81 -9.78
CA VAL A 581 -2.16 -24.00 -9.17
C VAL A 581 -2.55 -22.80 -8.29
N ARG A 582 -1.62 -22.27 -7.49
CA ARG A 582 -1.79 -21.02 -6.74
C ARG A 582 -2.16 -19.86 -7.67
N LEU A 583 -1.49 -19.73 -8.82
CA LEU A 583 -1.73 -18.65 -9.77
C LEU A 583 -3.15 -18.74 -10.36
N LYS A 584 -3.62 -19.94 -10.74
CA LYS A 584 -5.02 -20.15 -11.13
C LYS A 584 -6.02 -19.80 -10.03
N SER A 585 -5.71 -20.16 -8.78
CA SER A 585 -6.56 -19.80 -7.63
C SER A 585 -6.62 -18.29 -7.40
N LEU A 586 -5.51 -17.58 -7.57
CA LEU A 586 -5.45 -16.13 -7.44
C LEU A 586 -6.17 -15.41 -8.59
N GLN A 587 -6.08 -15.93 -9.83
CA GLN A 587 -6.86 -15.45 -10.96
C GLN A 587 -8.38 -15.59 -10.71
N ALA A 588 -8.82 -16.74 -10.20
CA ALA A 588 -10.23 -16.94 -9.82
C ALA A 588 -10.68 -15.98 -8.71
N ARG A 589 -9.83 -15.74 -7.70
CA ARG A 589 -10.08 -14.75 -6.63
C ARG A 589 -10.07 -13.30 -7.14
N LEU A 590 -9.38 -12.99 -8.22
CA LEU A 590 -9.41 -11.66 -8.84
C LEU A 590 -10.71 -11.48 -9.67
N ALA A 591 -11.11 -12.49 -10.44
CA ALA A 591 -12.38 -12.49 -11.14
C ALA A 591 -13.59 -12.40 -10.18
N GLN A 592 -13.54 -13.10 -9.05
CA GLN A 592 -14.52 -12.95 -7.97
C GLN A 592 -14.57 -11.50 -7.45
N LEU A 593 -13.42 -10.88 -7.17
CA LEU A 593 -13.38 -9.48 -6.72
C LEU A 593 -13.97 -8.53 -7.76
N HIS A 594 -13.75 -8.76 -9.07
CA HIS A 594 -14.34 -7.90 -10.10
C HIS A 594 -15.88 -7.93 -10.07
N GLU A 595 -16.51 -9.07 -9.83
CA GLU A 595 -17.98 -9.15 -9.71
C GLU A 595 -18.49 -8.62 -8.35
N GLU A 596 -17.72 -8.81 -7.26
CA GLU A 596 -17.98 -8.19 -5.95
C GLU A 596 -18.01 -6.66 -6.10
N VAL A 597 -16.96 -6.07 -6.68
CA VAL A 597 -16.80 -4.63 -6.95
C VAL A 597 -17.91 -4.10 -7.86
N ARG A 598 -18.24 -4.81 -8.96
CA ARG A 598 -19.36 -4.44 -9.84
C ARG A 598 -20.70 -4.41 -9.09
N ASN A 599 -20.91 -5.34 -8.15
CA ASN A 599 -22.13 -5.36 -7.34
C ASN A 599 -22.13 -4.29 -6.24
N GLU A 600 -20.98 -3.96 -5.64
CA GLU A 600 -20.81 -2.84 -4.71
C GLU A 600 -21.18 -1.51 -5.39
N ILE A 601 -20.60 -1.22 -6.57
CA ILE A 601 -20.89 0.00 -7.34
C ILE A 601 -22.38 0.06 -7.71
N ARG A 602 -22.94 -1.03 -8.24
CA ARG A 602 -24.38 -1.12 -8.57
C ARG A 602 -25.27 -0.89 -7.34
N THR A 603 -24.81 -1.25 -6.15
CA THR A 603 -25.54 -1.02 -4.89
C THR A 603 -25.39 0.42 -4.40
N ALA A 604 -24.22 1.02 -4.55
CA ALA A 604 -23.97 2.44 -4.24
C ALA A 604 -24.82 3.37 -5.14
N ILE A 605 -24.89 3.11 -6.45
CA ILE A 605 -25.72 3.88 -7.39
C ILE A 605 -27.20 3.82 -6.98
N ARG A 606 -27.75 2.63 -6.70
CA ARG A 606 -29.12 2.49 -6.19
C ARG A 606 -29.33 3.22 -4.86
N SER A 607 -28.33 3.23 -3.98
CA SER A 607 -28.40 3.95 -2.70
C SER A 607 -28.52 5.47 -2.92
N LEU A 608 -27.74 6.02 -3.85
CA LEU A 608 -27.84 7.41 -4.28
C LEU A 608 -29.21 7.73 -4.88
N ASP A 609 -29.71 6.92 -5.82
CA ASP A 609 -31.03 7.08 -6.44
C ASP A 609 -32.17 7.09 -5.41
N VAL A 610 -32.12 6.15 -4.45
CA VAL A 610 -33.14 6.00 -3.40
C VAL A 610 -33.03 7.15 -2.40
N ASN A 611 -31.83 7.51 -1.94
CA ASN A 611 -31.66 8.58 -0.96
C ASN A 611 -31.96 9.97 -1.56
N ARG A 612 -31.67 10.21 -2.84
CA ARG A 612 -32.10 11.43 -3.56
C ARG A 612 -33.62 11.56 -3.58
N LYS A 613 -34.34 10.45 -3.85
CA LYS A 613 -35.82 10.41 -3.79
C LYS A 613 -36.37 10.49 -2.36
N LYS A 614 -35.68 9.93 -1.36
CA LYS A 614 -36.04 10.14 0.05
C LYS A 614 -36.01 11.63 0.41
N ILE A 615 -34.99 12.39 -0.01
CA ILE A 615 -34.91 13.84 0.26
C ILE A 615 -36.13 14.57 -0.33
N GLU A 616 -36.47 14.33 -1.59
CA GLU A 616 -37.66 14.93 -2.24
C GLU A 616 -38.96 14.62 -1.46
N VAL A 617 -39.20 13.35 -1.14
CA VAL A 617 -40.43 12.90 -0.46
C VAL A 617 -40.50 13.41 0.99
N SER A 618 -39.38 13.38 1.73
CA SER A 618 -39.32 13.83 3.13
C SER A 618 -39.40 15.34 3.26
N ALA A 619 -38.77 16.10 2.37
CA ALA A 619 -38.89 17.56 2.33
C ALA A 619 -40.35 17.97 2.06
N ARG A 620 -41.03 17.33 1.11
CA ARG A 620 -42.45 17.58 0.87
C ARG A 620 -43.33 17.11 2.03
N GLY A 621 -42.95 16.02 2.71
CA GLY A 621 -43.57 15.56 3.95
C GLY A 621 -43.49 16.59 5.08
N ARG A 622 -42.32 17.20 5.29
CA ARG A 622 -42.11 18.30 6.25
C ARG A 622 -43.00 19.49 5.92
N GLU A 623 -43.02 19.96 4.68
CA GLU A 623 -43.87 21.10 4.27
C GLU A 623 -45.36 20.87 4.61
N LEU A 624 -45.87 19.68 4.31
CA LEU A 624 -47.26 19.31 4.61
C LEU A 624 -47.51 19.19 6.11
N ALA A 625 -46.55 18.70 6.89
CA ALA A 625 -46.64 18.66 8.35
C ALA A 625 -46.59 20.06 8.99
N GLU A 626 -45.77 20.98 8.46
CA GLU A 626 -45.73 22.38 8.90
C GLU A 626 -47.05 23.11 8.60
N GLU A 627 -47.64 22.90 7.42
CA GLU A 627 -48.96 23.44 7.08
C GLU A 627 -50.08 22.83 7.93
N LYS A 628 -50.01 21.52 8.23
CA LYS A 628 -50.92 20.83 9.15
C LYS A 628 -50.85 21.42 10.56
N LEU A 629 -49.65 21.53 11.16
CA LEU A 629 -49.46 22.09 12.49
C LEU A 629 -49.92 23.56 12.55
N ARG A 630 -49.56 24.38 11.55
CA ARG A 630 -50.00 25.78 11.44
C ARG A 630 -51.52 25.91 11.35
N THR A 631 -52.20 24.95 10.73
CA THR A 631 -53.66 24.90 10.65
C THR A 631 -54.30 24.44 11.96
N LEU A 632 -53.68 23.48 12.66
CA LEU A 632 -54.12 22.99 13.97
C LEU A 632 -53.98 24.07 15.05
N LEU A 633 -52.88 24.82 15.06
CA LEU A 633 -52.68 25.97 15.96
C LEU A 633 -53.77 27.02 15.79
N LYS A 634 -54.02 27.47 14.55
CA LYS A 634 -55.14 28.39 14.23
C LYS A 634 -56.50 27.85 14.63
N ARG A 635 -56.73 26.52 14.55
CA ARG A 635 -57.96 25.90 15.03
C ARG A 635 -58.04 25.87 16.55
N LYS A 636 -56.95 25.63 17.28
CA LYS A 636 -56.90 25.71 18.76
C LYS A 636 -57.17 27.14 19.26
N GLU A 637 -56.64 28.15 18.56
CA GLU A 637 -56.90 29.56 18.86
C GLU A 637 -58.41 29.84 18.97
N VAL A 638 -59.20 29.37 18.00
CA VAL A 638 -60.68 29.52 17.93
C VAL A 638 -61.48 28.35 18.54
N GLY A 639 -60.85 27.40 19.25
CA GLY A 639 -61.52 26.29 19.92
C GLY A 639 -62.03 25.14 19.01
N LEU A 640 -61.57 25.07 17.76
CA LEU A 640 -61.92 24.05 16.77
C LEU A 640 -60.88 22.90 16.67
N ALA A 641 -59.95 22.80 17.61
CA ALA A 641 -59.01 21.69 17.79
C ALA A 641 -58.63 21.58 19.28
N THR A 642 -58.35 20.36 19.75
CA THR A 642 -57.96 20.08 21.15
C THR A 642 -56.46 20.27 21.38
N THR A 643 -56.04 20.24 22.65
CA THR A 643 -54.63 20.21 23.04
C THR A 643 -53.90 19.03 22.42
N ARG A 644 -54.43 17.81 22.61
CA ARG A 644 -53.93 16.58 21.99
C ARG A 644 -53.76 16.67 20.48
N ASP A 645 -54.70 17.30 19.75
CA ASP A 645 -54.59 17.43 18.29
C ASP A 645 -53.39 18.29 17.86
N VAL A 646 -53.07 19.35 18.63
CA VAL A 646 -51.89 20.19 18.38
C VAL A 646 -50.59 19.48 18.74
N LEU A 647 -50.56 18.75 19.86
CA LEU A 647 -49.38 17.95 20.25
C LEU A 647 -49.08 16.85 19.23
N GLN A 648 -50.11 16.08 18.80
CA GLN A 648 -49.96 15.09 17.73
C GLN A 648 -49.52 15.73 16.40
N GLY A 649 -50.04 16.92 16.07
CA GLY A 649 -49.60 17.67 14.89
C GLY A 649 -48.13 18.13 14.96
N GLU A 650 -47.55 18.22 16.16
CA GLU A 650 -46.15 18.54 16.38
C GLU A 650 -45.27 17.28 16.40
N ASP A 651 -45.74 16.15 16.96
CA ASP A 651 -45.11 14.82 16.76
C ASP A 651 -44.99 14.46 15.28
N ASP A 652 -46.06 14.67 14.51
CA ASP A 652 -46.07 14.42 13.06
C ASP A 652 -45.02 15.30 12.33
N LEU A 653 -44.82 16.55 12.78
CA LEU A 653 -43.79 17.44 12.24
C LEU A 653 -42.38 17.03 12.69
N ALA A 654 -42.21 16.61 13.94
CA ALA A 654 -40.95 16.11 14.47
C ALA A 654 -40.46 14.92 13.63
N LEU A 655 -41.33 13.91 13.44
CA LEU A 655 -41.04 12.74 12.61
C LEU A 655 -40.71 13.13 11.16
N ALA A 656 -41.43 14.08 10.57
CA ALA A 656 -41.15 14.55 9.21
C ALA A 656 -39.79 15.30 9.10
N ARG A 657 -39.43 16.11 10.10
CA ARG A 657 -38.15 16.83 10.15
C ARG A 657 -36.97 15.90 10.37
N THR A 658 -37.03 15.02 11.37
CA THR A 658 -36.01 13.99 11.59
C THR A 658 -35.81 13.12 10.33
N SER A 659 -36.89 12.84 9.59
CA SER A 659 -36.82 12.10 8.31
C SER A 659 -36.09 12.88 7.21
N GLU A 660 -36.31 14.19 7.06
CA GLU A 660 -35.59 15.00 6.05
C GLU A 660 -34.10 15.15 6.39
N ILE A 661 -33.78 15.50 7.63
CA ILE A 661 -32.38 15.68 8.08
C ILE A 661 -31.62 14.35 7.93
N THR A 662 -32.25 13.22 8.28
CA THR A 662 -31.67 11.88 8.10
C THR A 662 -31.54 11.52 6.61
N ALA A 663 -32.52 11.81 5.75
CA ALA A 663 -32.41 11.56 4.31
C ALA A 663 -31.26 12.36 3.65
N ARG A 664 -31.00 13.59 4.11
CA ARG A 664 -29.87 14.42 3.67
C ARG A 664 -28.52 13.84 4.13
N ALA A 665 -28.42 13.37 5.37
CA ALA A 665 -27.22 12.70 5.87
C ALA A 665 -26.98 11.37 5.14
N ASP A 666 -28.02 10.53 4.97
CA ASP A 666 -28.01 9.27 4.21
C ASP A 666 -27.52 9.45 2.76
N TYR A 667 -27.90 10.55 2.10
CA TYR A 667 -27.43 10.85 0.74
C TYR A 667 -25.94 11.17 0.71
N ASN A 668 -25.46 12.04 1.61
CA ASN A 668 -24.05 12.41 1.67
C ASN A 668 -23.14 11.23 2.05
N LYS A 669 -23.58 10.37 2.99
CA LYS A 669 -22.94 9.09 3.29
C LYS A 669 -22.93 8.14 2.08
N ALA A 670 -24.00 8.13 1.27
CA ALA A 670 -24.04 7.37 0.02
C ALA A 670 -23.09 7.93 -1.06
N VAL A 671 -22.86 9.24 -1.12
CA VAL A 671 -21.84 9.87 -1.99
C VAL A 671 -20.44 9.46 -1.57
N THR A 672 -20.12 9.55 -0.27
CA THR A 672 -18.87 9.04 0.31
C THR A 672 -18.65 7.57 -0.04
N GLN A 673 -19.68 6.72 0.13
CA GLN A 673 -19.60 5.31 -0.19
C GLN A 673 -19.43 5.04 -1.69
N TYR A 674 -20.05 5.82 -2.58
CA TYR A 674 -19.85 5.71 -4.04
C TYR A 674 -18.39 6.01 -4.42
N LEU A 675 -17.87 7.17 -4.01
CA LEU A 675 -16.48 7.57 -4.25
C LEU A 675 -15.47 6.58 -3.66
N ARG A 676 -15.82 5.88 -2.58
CA ARG A 676 -15.00 4.82 -1.99
C ARG A 676 -15.00 3.54 -2.84
N VAL A 677 -16.15 3.12 -3.40
CA VAL A 677 -16.21 1.87 -4.20
C VAL A 677 -15.75 2.05 -5.64
N THR A 678 -15.77 3.26 -6.20
CA THR A 678 -15.11 3.59 -7.47
C THR A 678 -13.60 3.84 -7.32
N GLY A 679 -13.11 4.00 -6.09
CA GLY A 679 -11.69 4.26 -5.82
C GLY A 679 -11.27 5.71 -6.13
N GLU A 680 -12.22 6.65 -6.17
CA GLU A 680 -12.00 8.04 -6.57
C GLU A 680 -11.90 9.01 -5.38
N LEU A 681 -12.35 8.62 -4.17
CA LEU A 681 -12.41 9.50 -2.98
C LEU A 681 -11.10 10.26 -2.69
N LEU A 682 -9.94 9.62 -2.81
CA LEU A 682 -8.65 10.30 -2.58
C LEU A 682 -8.37 11.38 -3.63
N GLU A 683 -8.73 11.14 -4.90
CA GLU A 683 -8.50 12.10 -5.99
C GLU A 683 -9.54 13.24 -5.95
N HIS A 684 -10.79 12.92 -5.59
CA HIS A 684 -11.88 13.88 -5.38
C HIS A 684 -11.53 14.91 -4.31
N GLU A 685 -10.98 14.46 -3.17
CA GLU A 685 -10.56 15.34 -2.07
C GLU A 685 -9.13 15.90 -2.24
N GLY A 686 -8.51 15.70 -3.40
CA GLY A 686 -7.18 16.24 -3.72
C GLY A 686 -6.06 15.70 -2.82
N VAL A 687 -6.19 14.48 -2.33
CA VAL A 687 -5.22 13.80 -1.45
C VAL A 687 -4.19 13.06 -2.29
N TYR A 688 -2.90 13.37 -2.08
CA TYR A 688 -1.78 12.82 -2.81
C TYR A 688 -0.68 12.32 -1.88
N PHE A 689 0.02 11.28 -2.32
CA PHE A 689 1.16 10.71 -1.62
C PHE A 689 2.42 11.52 -1.91
N THR A 690 3.25 11.75 -0.90
CA THR A 690 4.53 12.43 -1.10
C THR A 690 5.58 11.41 -1.55
N GLY A 691 6.47 11.82 -2.46
CA GLY A 691 7.55 10.95 -2.95
C GLY A 691 8.65 10.68 -1.92
N ASN A 692 8.62 11.31 -0.74
CA ASN A 692 9.66 11.13 0.27
C ASN A 692 9.36 9.91 1.15
N LEU A 693 9.86 8.76 0.70
CA LEU A 693 9.74 7.47 1.40
C LEU A 693 10.95 7.13 2.28
N ASP A 694 11.71 8.11 2.81
CA ASP A 694 12.89 7.81 3.62
C ASP A 694 12.54 7.42 5.09
N PRO A 695 12.85 6.19 5.55
CA PRO A 695 12.48 5.71 6.89
C PRO A 695 13.19 6.38 8.06
N LYS A 696 14.05 7.38 7.82
CA LYS A 696 14.69 8.20 8.87
C LYS A 696 14.08 9.60 8.98
N SER A 697 13.02 9.89 8.22
CA SER A 697 12.36 11.20 8.20
C SER A 697 10.93 11.10 8.73
N ASP A 698 10.56 12.00 9.65
CA ASP A 698 9.18 12.20 10.12
C ASP A 698 8.33 12.96 9.08
N ALA A 699 8.64 12.78 7.79
CA ALA A 699 7.99 13.48 6.70
C ALA A 699 6.59 12.91 6.45
N ARG A 700 5.63 13.81 6.20
CA ARG A 700 4.25 13.44 5.92
C ARG A 700 4.15 12.65 4.62
N LEU A 701 3.75 11.38 4.71
CA LEU A 701 3.59 10.47 3.57
C LEU A 701 2.38 10.83 2.68
N MET A 702 1.42 11.59 3.21
CA MET A 702 0.23 12.08 2.49
C MET A 702 0.06 13.58 2.73
N GLN A 703 -0.45 14.28 1.72
CA GLN A 703 -0.85 15.68 1.79
C GLN A 703 -2.16 15.89 1.03
N MET A 704 -2.90 16.94 1.38
CA MET A 704 -4.15 17.35 0.73
C MET A 704 -3.89 18.69 0.03
N GLN A 705 -4.46 18.90 -1.16
CA GLN A 705 -4.37 20.21 -1.83
C GLN A 705 -5.17 21.26 -1.02
N ASN A 706 -4.61 22.47 -0.88
CA ASN A 706 -5.21 23.59 -0.13
C ASN A 706 -6.47 24.17 -0.80
#